data_AF-A0A1H7QN34-F1
#
_entry.id   AF-A0A1H7QN34-F1
#
_cell.length_a   1.000
_cell.length_b   1.000
_cell.length_c   1.000
_cell.angle_alpha   90.00
_cell.angle_beta   90.00
_cell.angle_gamma   90.00
#
_symmetry.space_group_name_H-M   'P 1'
#
loop_
_entity.id
_entity.type
_entity.pdbx_description
1 polymer ?
#
loop_
_entity_poly.entity_id
_entity_poly.type
_entity_poly.pdbx_seq_one_letter_code
_entity_poly.pdbx_strand_id
1 'polypeptide(L)'
;MPKTNKLYEKIIPKFVPNSVVLALFSIIAFFSGPVKKRIRELHFRENSRLFSEHAERFLKNTGHIENQSEWTGVLFGTHKKSDMSYSGCEIIATYNALRSLGDKSDTIPYLIRYFEQKGIALKGGFGITPSAPCKFFRSRGFEVKKLTTRKKEDINSFGERYRTFIVTFYWNVNNIKDQLHTVNISKEADGFYIHNNYFRAKGGGYSRQGAYSSLAEAIDNLGANAVPLAVVCIRPSTAHIDRRTMKNTGERFTTKTSLVLYFLEGCKALFLSEVIFSIMVAFLDMVNPKIIQYTVDYLIGDSNSRMPFYMQMIVDFTGGKEYLRAHIAMMALIVVIIAFLCAVFRYLNKLLNSMAAEKLICRMRDILFEHISHLPFSWHSENHTGDIIQRCTSDVETIKNFLSEQLTALFRIVIMIGLGLTFMFQIDVKLSLISAAFIPVIVLYSLFFHNRIGSAFENADIEEGKLSAIAQENLTGVRVVRAFGREKFERERFEKKNTEYTNMWVHLMKLLAAFWTSNDLISGFQGMTVLVMGSVFCVQGRITVGELIAFVAYNAMISWPVRLLGRVISEMSKAGVSIDRLRYIMNSEVEKDDEDAGEPPLNKDIEFNHVSFTYENGTAEILKDVSFKVEAGKTVGVLGGTGSGKSTLMYLLDRLYNLPENGGSITIGGVDIRKIKMHYLRENIGFVLQEPFLFSRTLFENIGITSKSAKMEDVRKAAKMASLDDTIKNFDEGYDTFVGERGVTLSGGQKQRTAIAQMLITNPPIMIFDDSLSAVDTETDAKIRAALDKHAGMATTIIISHRITTLMHADRIIVLSHGKVVEEGTHDELLAENGLYRRIYDIQIQGGGEGIA
;
A
#
# COMPACT_ATOMS: atom_id res chain seq x y z
N MET A 1 -13.69 -13.61 -55.81
CA MET A 1 -13.58 -15.08 -55.97
C MET A 1 -14.03 -15.77 -54.68
N PRO A 2 -15.22 -16.36 -54.63
CA PRO A 2 -15.65 -17.23 -53.54
C PRO A 2 -15.61 -18.69 -54.02
N LYS A 3 -14.89 -19.58 -53.30
CA LYS A 3 -15.07 -21.05 -53.22
C LYS A 3 -13.77 -21.73 -52.75
N THR A 4 -13.42 -21.64 -51.47
CA THR A 4 -12.46 -22.56 -50.81
C THR A 4 -12.62 -22.66 -49.29
N ASN A 5 -13.78 -22.27 -48.72
CA ASN A 5 -13.97 -22.21 -47.26
C ASN A 5 -14.81 -23.35 -46.64
N LYS A 6 -14.88 -24.54 -47.26
CA LYS A 6 -15.64 -25.67 -46.68
C LYS A 6 -14.86 -26.97 -46.43
N LEU A 7 -13.54 -26.95 -46.57
CA LEU A 7 -12.70 -28.11 -46.22
C LEU A 7 -11.76 -27.88 -45.01
N TYR A 8 -11.54 -26.62 -44.60
CA TYR A 8 -10.59 -26.29 -43.52
C TYR A 8 -11.20 -26.30 -42.11
N GLU A 9 -12.52 -26.20 -41.95
CA GLU A 9 -13.17 -26.14 -40.63
C GLU A 9 -13.41 -27.51 -39.98
N LYS A 10 -13.16 -28.64 -40.66
CA LYS A 10 -13.54 -29.97 -40.15
C LYS A 10 -12.41 -30.95 -39.80
N ILE A 11 -11.14 -30.59 -39.97
CA ILE A 11 -10.03 -31.56 -39.77
C ILE A 11 -8.98 -31.13 -38.72
N ILE A 12 -8.98 -29.89 -38.21
CA ILE A 12 -7.96 -29.45 -37.23
C ILE A 12 -8.60 -28.82 -35.98
N PRO A 13 -9.30 -29.63 -35.16
CA PRO A 13 -9.11 -29.43 -33.72
C PRO A 13 -9.10 -30.78 -33.00
N LYS A 14 -7.93 -31.40 -32.94
CA LYS A 14 -7.50 -32.37 -31.91
C LYS A 14 -5.98 -32.55 -32.12
N PHE A 15 -5.17 -32.09 -31.16
CA PHE A 15 -3.71 -32.30 -31.02
C PHE A 15 -2.69 -31.20 -31.37
N VAL A 16 -3.05 -29.91 -31.57
CA VAL A 16 -2.03 -28.84 -31.55
C VAL A 16 -2.51 -27.61 -30.76
N PRO A 17 -1.78 -27.13 -29.74
CA PRO A 17 -2.13 -25.93 -29.00
C PRO A 17 -2.08 -24.66 -29.89
N ASN A 18 -3.05 -23.76 -29.73
CA ASN A 18 -3.17 -22.49 -30.47
C ASN A 18 -1.91 -21.60 -30.41
N SER A 19 -1.05 -21.78 -29.41
CA SER A 19 0.25 -21.09 -29.28
C SER A 19 1.25 -21.44 -30.39
N VAL A 20 1.20 -22.64 -30.95
CA VAL A 20 2.10 -23.10 -32.04
C VAL A 20 1.65 -22.57 -33.40
N VAL A 21 0.33 -22.47 -33.62
CA VAL A 21 -0.26 -21.91 -34.84
C VAL A 21 0.02 -20.40 -34.95
N LEU A 22 -0.08 -19.68 -33.84
CA LEU A 22 0.28 -18.26 -33.75
C LEU A 22 1.78 -18.02 -33.97
N ALA A 23 2.65 -18.92 -33.50
CA ALA A 23 4.09 -18.85 -33.75
C ALA A 23 4.44 -19.06 -35.24
N LEU A 24 3.76 -19.97 -35.93
CA LEU A 24 3.94 -20.22 -37.37
C LEU A 24 3.45 -19.04 -38.23
N PHE A 25 2.33 -18.40 -37.86
CA PHE A 25 1.84 -17.18 -38.53
C PHE A 25 2.78 -15.99 -38.33
N SER A 26 3.42 -15.90 -37.16
CA SER A 26 4.39 -14.84 -36.86
C SER A 26 5.69 -14.98 -37.65
N ILE A 27 6.11 -16.21 -37.95
CA ILE A 27 7.30 -16.50 -38.77
C ILE A 27 7.05 -16.18 -40.25
N ILE A 28 5.83 -16.41 -40.75
CA ILE A 28 5.45 -16.08 -42.14
C ILE A 28 5.31 -14.56 -42.34
N ALA A 29 4.83 -13.82 -41.33
CA ALA A 29 4.74 -12.35 -41.36
C ALA A 29 6.12 -11.65 -41.31
N PHE A 30 7.17 -12.34 -40.84
CA PHE A 30 8.53 -11.82 -40.72
C PHE A 30 9.27 -11.73 -42.08
N PHE A 31 8.81 -12.45 -43.12
CA PHE A 31 9.49 -12.52 -44.43
C PHE A 31 8.96 -11.55 -45.50
N SER A 32 7.94 -10.75 -45.20
CA SER A 32 7.42 -9.72 -46.12
C SER A 32 7.80 -8.32 -45.63
N GLY A 33 9.00 -7.85 -45.97
CA GLY A 33 9.26 -6.41 -46.08
C GLY A 33 8.97 -5.91 -47.50
N PRO A 34 9.21 -4.62 -47.83
CA PRO A 34 9.19 -3.38 -47.05
C PRO A 34 8.06 -2.45 -47.60
N VAL A 35 8.06 -1.15 -47.25
CA VAL A 35 7.27 -0.02 -47.85
C VAL A 35 6.31 0.65 -46.85
N LYS A 36 6.84 1.58 -46.07
CA LYS A 36 6.39 3.00 -46.00
C LYS A 36 7.26 3.79 -45.02
N LYS A 37 8.55 3.79 -45.34
CA LYS A 37 9.49 4.84 -44.96
C LYS A 37 9.33 6.00 -45.94
N ARG A 38 8.17 6.65 -45.95
CA ARG A 38 7.87 7.89 -46.67
C ARG A 38 6.46 8.33 -46.28
N ILE A 39 6.40 9.22 -45.31
CA ILE A 39 5.41 10.26 -44.98
C ILE A 39 5.78 10.66 -43.56
N ARG A 40 6.97 11.26 -43.46
CA ARG A 40 7.43 12.00 -42.31
C ARG A 40 7.78 13.35 -42.88
N GLU A 41 6.81 14.25 -42.89
CA GLU A 41 6.95 15.69 -43.05
C GLU A 41 5.53 16.23 -43.15
N LEU A 42 5.07 16.87 -42.08
CA LEU A 42 4.22 18.08 -42.08
C LEU A 42 3.74 18.35 -40.65
N HIS A 43 4.34 19.39 -40.06
CA HIS A 43 3.74 20.39 -39.17
C HIS A 43 3.07 19.94 -37.85
N PHE A 44 3.56 20.44 -36.71
CA PHE A 44 2.99 21.66 -36.09
C PHE A 44 3.76 22.10 -34.83
N ARG A 45 3.81 23.43 -34.66
CA ARG A 45 4.24 24.20 -33.49
C ARG A 45 3.11 24.28 -32.43
N GLU A 46 3.56 24.49 -31.19
CA GLU A 46 2.91 25.22 -30.07
C GLU A 46 1.49 24.85 -29.61
N ASN A 47 1.38 24.39 -28.35
CA ASN A 47 0.92 25.27 -27.26
C ASN A 47 1.04 24.62 -25.87
N SER A 48 1.88 25.23 -25.05
CA SER A 48 2.08 24.98 -23.62
C SER A 48 1.13 25.89 -22.83
N ARG A 49 -0.06 25.39 -22.46
CA ARG A 49 -0.91 26.04 -21.44
C ARG A 49 -1.90 25.12 -20.73
N LEU A 50 -2.13 23.90 -21.24
CA LEU A 50 -3.04 22.91 -20.64
C LEU A 50 -2.36 21.89 -19.69
N PHE A 51 -1.05 22.05 -19.46
CA PHE A 51 -0.24 21.07 -18.72
C PHE A 51 -0.22 21.26 -17.20
N SER A 52 -0.72 22.40 -16.69
CA SER A 52 -0.76 22.63 -15.24
C SER A 52 -1.96 21.96 -14.54
N GLU A 53 -3.06 21.69 -15.25
CA GLU A 53 -4.25 21.07 -14.66
C GLU A 53 -4.19 19.53 -14.62
N HIS A 54 -3.43 18.89 -15.52
CA HIS A 54 -3.33 17.42 -15.58
C HIS A 54 -2.27 16.83 -14.62
N ALA A 55 -1.21 17.58 -14.31
CA ALA A 55 -0.26 17.20 -13.26
C ALA A 55 -0.94 17.15 -11.87
N GLU A 56 -1.97 17.99 -11.66
CA GLU A 56 -2.73 18.07 -10.42
C GLU A 56 -3.64 16.84 -10.18
N ARG A 57 -4.07 16.15 -11.25
CA ARG A 57 -4.80 14.87 -11.17
C ARG A 57 -3.87 13.65 -11.08
N PHE A 58 -2.69 13.72 -11.69
CA PHE A 58 -1.70 12.64 -11.68
C PHE A 58 -1.08 12.42 -10.29
N LEU A 59 -0.81 13.50 -9.54
CA LEU A 59 -0.30 13.45 -8.17
C LEU A 59 -1.35 13.00 -7.15
N LYS A 60 -2.65 13.25 -7.41
CA LYS A 60 -3.74 12.83 -6.50
C LYS A 60 -4.05 11.34 -6.53
N ASN A 61 -3.73 10.61 -7.60
CA ASN A 61 -4.25 9.25 -7.83
C ASN A 61 -3.20 8.12 -7.84
N THR A 62 -1.90 8.40 -7.64
CA THR A 62 -0.86 7.36 -7.68
C THR A 62 -0.39 6.97 -6.27
N GLY A 63 -0.99 5.90 -5.72
CA GLY A 63 -0.61 5.27 -4.45
C GLY A 63 0.42 4.13 -4.56
N HIS A 64 1.01 3.90 -5.73
CA HIS A 64 1.79 2.68 -6.04
C HIS A 64 3.26 2.94 -6.43
N ILE A 65 3.93 3.85 -5.73
CA ILE A 65 5.33 4.13 -5.99
C ILE A 65 6.09 3.89 -4.68
N GLU A 66 6.81 2.79 -4.59
CA GLU A 66 7.45 2.35 -3.33
C GLU A 66 8.97 2.52 -3.36
N ASN A 67 9.58 2.66 -4.55
CA ASN A 67 11.03 2.81 -4.66
C ASN A 67 11.44 4.27 -4.92
N GLN A 68 12.54 4.72 -4.29
CA GLN A 68 13.06 6.10 -4.45
C GLN A 68 13.39 6.44 -5.92
N SER A 69 13.78 5.45 -6.72
CA SER A 69 14.01 5.56 -8.17
C SER A 69 12.76 5.94 -8.97
N GLU A 70 11.61 5.40 -8.55
CA GLU A 70 10.36 5.58 -9.28
C GLU A 70 9.79 6.96 -8.98
N TRP A 71 9.90 7.41 -7.73
CA TRP A 71 9.58 8.78 -7.33
C TRP A 71 10.48 9.81 -8.01
N THR A 72 11.79 9.55 -8.19
CA THR A 72 12.64 10.42 -9.01
C THR A 72 12.08 10.54 -10.43
N GLY A 73 11.66 9.45 -11.06
CA GLY A 73 11.07 9.50 -12.42
C GLY A 73 9.76 10.30 -12.50
N VAL A 74 8.89 10.14 -11.50
CA VAL A 74 7.59 10.84 -11.43
C VAL A 74 7.73 12.31 -11.10
N LEU A 75 8.63 12.66 -10.17
CA LEU A 75 8.88 14.05 -9.78
C LEU A 75 9.63 14.85 -10.85
N PHE A 76 10.39 14.21 -11.74
CA PHE A 76 11.21 14.89 -12.75
C PHE A 76 10.64 14.92 -14.17
N GLY A 77 9.50 14.29 -14.45
CA GLY A 77 8.79 14.38 -15.74
C GLY A 77 9.58 13.83 -16.93
N THR A 78 9.20 12.66 -17.44
CA THR A 78 9.82 12.09 -18.65
C THR A 78 9.28 12.75 -19.92
N HIS A 79 9.77 13.94 -20.29
CA HIS A 79 10.09 14.38 -21.67
C HIS A 79 10.33 15.90 -21.77
N LYS A 80 11.37 16.26 -22.56
CA LYS A 80 12.03 17.57 -22.78
C LYS A 80 12.97 18.03 -21.66
N LYS A 81 14.21 18.36 -22.06
CA LYS A 81 15.30 18.92 -21.24
C LYS A 81 14.97 20.25 -20.54
N SER A 82 13.75 20.79 -20.69
CA SER A 82 13.37 22.14 -20.25
C SER A 82 12.39 22.18 -19.07
N ASP A 83 11.72 21.08 -18.71
CA ASP A 83 10.63 21.09 -17.72
C ASP A 83 10.86 20.07 -16.58
N MET A 84 11.98 20.18 -15.87
CA MET A 84 12.16 19.48 -14.58
C MET A 84 11.36 20.20 -13.49
N SER A 85 10.50 19.47 -12.75
CA SER A 85 9.78 20.07 -11.63
C SER A 85 10.75 20.32 -10.45
N TYR A 86 10.97 21.60 -10.15
CA TYR A 86 11.86 22.09 -9.07
C TYR A 86 11.54 21.49 -7.68
N SER A 87 10.26 21.20 -7.46
CA SER A 87 9.71 20.61 -6.23
C SER A 87 10.19 19.19 -5.96
N GLY A 88 10.52 18.41 -7.00
CA GLY A 88 11.01 17.05 -6.87
C GLY A 88 12.36 16.91 -6.17
N CYS A 89 13.33 17.75 -6.55
CA CYS A 89 14.68 17.75 -5.99
C CYS A 89 14.67 17.92 -4.46
N GLU A 90 13.82 18.82 -3.95
CA GLU A 90 13.80 19.14 -2.53
C GLU A 90 13.15 18.06 -1.68
N ILE A 91 12.10 17.41 -2.19
CA ILE A 91 11.44 16.29 -1.52
C ILE A 91 12.41 15.14 -1.35
N ILE A 92 13.16 14.82 -2.41
CA ILE A 92 14.14 13.74 -2.39
C ILE A 92 15.35 14.12 -1.51
N ALA A 93 15.82 15.36 -1.57
CA ALA A 93 16.89 15.82 -0.68
C ALA A 93 16.47 15.81 0.80
N THR A 94 15.21 16.13 1.09
CA THR A 94 14.61 16.05 2.44
C THR A 94 14.50 14.60 2.91
N TYR A 95 14.05 13.70 2.04
CA TYR A 95 14.01 12.27 2.31
C TYR A 95 15.42 11.70 2.60
N ASN A 96 16.41 12.05 1.78
CA ASN A 96 17.80 11.63 1.98
C ASN A 96 18.42 12.20 3.27
N ALA A 97 18.08 13.45 3.63
CA ALA A 97 18.47 14.04 4.90
C ALA A 97 17.92 13.23 6.09
N LEU A 98 16.65 12.84 6.09
CA LEU A 98 16.08 11.99 7.14
C LEU A 98 16.80 10.65 7.24
N ARG A 99 17.00 9.98 6.10
CA ARG A 99 17.66 8.66 6.06
C ARG A 99 19.10 8.73 6.56
N SER A 100 19.86 9.77 6.21
CA SER A 100 21.24 9.95 6.69
C SER A 100 21.31 10.31 8.19
N LEU A 101 20.27 10.93 8.74
CA LEU A 101 20.09 11.11 10.19
C LEU A 101 19.60 9.84 10.90
N GLY A 102 19.39 8.75 10.15
CA GLY A 102 18.91 7.48 10.64
C GLY A 102 17.41 7.45 10.93
N ASP A 103 16.66 8.51 10.62
CA ASP A 103 15.21 8.53 10.76
C ASP A 103 14.57 7.87 9.53
N LYS A 104 13.72 6.88 9.79
CA LYS A 104 13.07 6.05 8.76
C LYS A 104 11.55 6.19 8.76
N SER A 105 11.00 7.08 9.58
CA SER A 105 9.56 7.17 9.82
C SER A 105 8.77 7.61 8.59
N ASP A 106 9.37 8.41 7.71
CA ASP A 106 8.63 9.10 6.66
C ASP A 106 8.98 8.56 5.27
N THR A 107 7.94 8.38 4.45
CA THR A 107 8.03 7.96 3.05
C THR A 107 8.01 9.16 2.11
N ILE A 108 8.47 8.98 0.88
CA ILE A 108 8.39 10.03 -0.16
C ILE A 108 6.94 10.51 -0.40
N PRO A 109 5.92 9.63 -0.51
CA PRO A 109 4.53 10.08 -0.66
C PRO A 109 4.04 10.91 0.52
N TYR A 110 4.45 10.59 1.75
CA TYR A 110 4.15 11.42 2.92
C TYR A 110 4.78 12.82 2.78
N LEU A 111 6.04 12.91 2.37
CA LEU A 111 6.71 14.20 2.17
C LEU A 111 6.04 15.04 1.08
N ILE A 112 5.61 14.43 -0.03
CA ILE A 112 4.85 15.11 -1.09
C ILE A 112 3.59 15.74 -0.51
N ARG A 113 2.77 14.93 0.20
CA ARG A 113 1.53 15.42 0.82
C ARG A 113 1.79 16.50 1.86
N TYR A 114 2.84 16.34 2.68
CA TYR A 114 3.23 17.33 3.68
C TYR A 114 3.54 18.68 3.03
N PHE A 115 4.32 18.72 1.97
CA PHE A 115 4.65 19.97 1.29
C PHE A 115 3.46 20.56 0.51
N GLU A 116 2.59 19.71 -0.07
CA GLU A 116 1.35 20.15 -0.72
C GLU A 116 0.36 20.79 0.26
N GLN A 117 0.09 20.15 1.41
CA GLN A 117 -0.85 20.63 2.42
C GLN A 117 -0.43 21.96 3.05
N LYS A 118 0.88 22.25 3.12
CA LYS A 118 1.41 23.49 3.71
C LYS A 118 1.34 24.70 2.77
N GLY A 119 0.71 24.59 1.59
CA GLY A 119 0.59 25.67 0.62
C GLY A 119 1.92 26.06 -0.03
N ILE A 120 2.93 25.19 0.07
CA ILE A 120 4.25 25.38 -0.50
C ILE A 120 4.17 24.82 -1.92
N ALA A 121 3.69 25.66 -2.83
CA ALA A 121 3.22 25.28 -4.16
C ALA A 121 4.16 24.32 -4.93
N LEU A 122 3.60 23.18 -5.35
CA LEU A 122 3.96 22.43 -6.57
C LEU A 122 3.38 23.09 -7.84
N LYS A 123 2.66 24.22 -7.69
CA LYS A 123 2.00 24.96 -8.77
C LYS A 123 2.94 25.99 -9.40
N GLY A 124 3.26 25.78 -10.67
CA GLY A 124 3.67 26.85 -11.58
C GLY A 124 5.16 27.23 -11.55
N GLY A 125 6.06 26.28 -11.83
CA GLY A 125 7.39 26.57 -12.37
C GLY A 125 8.36 27.39 -11.48
N PHE A 126 7.99 27.74 -10.25
CA PHE A 126 8.87 28.33 -9.26
C PHE A 126 9.12 27.29 -8.16
N GLY A 127 10.40 27.03 -7.87
CA GLY A 127 10.81 26.02 -6.89
C GLY A 127 10.28 26.26 -5.49
N ILE A 128 10.26 25.17 -4.71
CA ILE A 128 10.03 25.22 -3.28
C ILE A 128 11.04 26.20 -2.67
N THR A 129 10.58 27.07 -1.77
CA THR A 129 11.48 28.01 -1.10
C THR A 129 12.39 27.24 -0.14
N PRO A 130 13.70 27.57 0.00
CA PRO A 130 14.62 26.88 0.91
C PRO A 130 14.23 26.92 2.41
N SER A 131 13.09 27.54 2.74
CA SER A 131 12.47 27.55 4.07
C SER A 131 11.58 26.32 4.34
N ALA A 132 11.17 25.56 3.32
CA ALA A 132 10.26 24.44 3.48
C ALA A 132 10.90 23.23 4.18
N PRO A 133 12.10 22.74 3.79
CA PRO A 133 12.80 21.72 4.57
C PRO A 133 13.07 22.20 6.00
N CYS A 134 13.37 23.49 6.21
CA CYS A 134 13.56 24.04 7.56
C CYS A 134 12.33 23.87 8.45
N LYS A 135 11.14 24.17 7.93
CA LYS A 135 9.88 24.01 8.67
C LYS A 135 9.59 22.53 8.95
N PHE A 136 9.83 21.66 7.97
CA PHE A 136 9.66 20.21 8.11
C PHE A 136 10.57 19.61 9.21
N PHE A 137 11.88 19.89 9.16
CA PHE A 137 12.80 19.33 10.16
C PHE A 137 12.55 19.92 11.56
N ARG A 138 12.16 21.20 11.67
CA ARG A 138 11.77 21.80 12.96
C ARG A 138 10.52 21.15 13.55
N SER A 139 9.49 20.87 12.74
CA SER A 139 8.28 20.19 13.24
C SER A 139 8.55 18.77 13.73
N ARG A 140 9.60 18.12 13.21
CA ARG A 140 10.09 16.81 13.68
C ARG A 140 11.11 16.88 14.82
N GLY A 141 11.30 18.06 15.40
CA GLY A 141 12.16 18.28 16.57
C GLY A 141 13.66 18.29 16.24
N PHE A 142 14.06 18.38 14.97
CA PHE A 142 15.47 18.56 14.62
C PHE A 142 15.91 20.01 14.85
N GLU A 143 17.17 20.21 15.20
CA GLU A 143 17.76 21.54 15.20
C GLU A 143 18.16 21.90 13.77
N VAL A 144 17.60 23.01 13.27
CA VAL A 144 17.79 23.45 11.89
C VAL A 144 18.24 24.90 11.81
N LYS A 145 19.33 25.14 11.09
CA LYS A 145 19.85 26.47 10.79
C LYS A 145 19.97 26.68 9.28
N LYS A 146 19.43 27.80 8.80
CA LYS A 146 19.55 28.21 7.39
C LYS A 146 20.69 29.20 7.27
N LEU A 147 21.63 28.95 6.36
CA LEU A 147 22.72 29.84 6.01
C LEU A 147 22.44 30.49 4.65
N THR A 148 22.63 31.80 4.59
CA THR A 148 22.58 32.62 3.37
C THR A 148 23.93 33.25 3.04
N THR A 149 24.96 33.02 3.86
CA THR A 149 26.32 33.55 3.68
C THR A 149 27.09 32.80 2.59
N ARG A 150 27.96 33.52 1.86
CA ARG A 150 28.85 32.97 0.81
C ARG A 150 30.29 32.73 1.31
N LYS A 151 30.60 33.00 2.59
CA LYS A 151 31.96 32.85 3.13
C LYS A 151 32.25 31.39 3.48
N LYS A 152 33.35 30.84 2.96
CA LYS A 152 33.77 29.44 3.18
C LYS A 152 34.07 29.12 4.65
N GLU A 153 34.64 30.08 5.38
CA GLU A 153 34.94 29.98 6.81
C GLU A 153 33.67 29.75 7.65
N ASP A 154 32.60 30.49 7.35
CA ASP A 154 31.29 30.31 8.00
C ASP A 154 30.74 28.91 7.70
N ILE A 155 30.71 28.50 6.42
CA ILE A 155 30.15 27.20 5.98
C ILE A 155 30.88 26.03 6.65
N ASN A 156 32.21 26.07 6.75
CA ASN A 156 32.99 25.00 7.37
C ASN A 156 32.79 24.93 8.89
N SER A 157 32.62 26.06 9.59
CA SER A 157 32.30 26.06 11.02
C SER A 157 30.98 25.33 11.34
N PHE A 158 29.99 25.42 10.43
CA PHE A 158 28.72 24.68 10.53
C PHE A 158 28.85 23.23 10.07
N GLY A 159 29.77 22.94 9.13
CA GLY A 159 30.19 21.59 8.76
C GLY A 159 30.66 20.76 9.96
N GLU A 160 31.26 21.38 10.97
CA GLU A 160 31.67 20.69 12.19
C GLU A 160 30.52 20.37 13.14
N ARG A 161 29.50 21.24 13.20
CA ARG A 161 28.42 21.17 14.19
C ARG A 161 27.19 20.37 13.76
N TYR A 162 26.96 20.20 12.46
CA TYR A 162 25.76 19.58 11.89
C TYR A 162 26.09 18.27 11.13
N ARG A 163 25.10 17.38 11.01
CA ARG A 163 25.29 16.01 10.47
C ARG A 163 24.87 15.88 9.02
N THR A 164 23.83 16.59 8.59
CA THR A 164 23.39 16.59 7.19
C THR A 164 23.01 18.01 6.76
N PHE A 165 23.12 18.25 5.46
CA PHE A 165 23.00 19.55 4.82
C PHE A 165 22.16 19.40 3.56
N ILE A 166 21.16 20.26 3.41
CA ILE A 166 20.42 20.40 2.15
C ILE A 166 20.93 21.67 1.48
N VAL A 167 21.55 21.51 0.32
CA VAL A 167 22.19 22.62 -0.42
C VAL A 167 21.36 22.89 -1.66
N THR A 168 20.90 24.13 -1.79
CA THR A 168 20.16 24.63 -2.96
C THR A 168 21.06 25.57 -3.76
N PHE A 169 21.21 25.36 -5.06
CA PHE A 169 22.12 26.09 -5.93
C PHE A 169 21.57 26.25 -7.36
N TYR A 170 22.10 27.21 -8.13
CA TYR A 170 21.76 27.34 -9.56
C TYR A 170 22.70 26.50 -10.43
N TRP A 171 22.16 25.81 -11.43
CA TRP A 171 22.94 25.08 -12.44
C TRP A 171 22.77 25.72 -13.82
N ASN A 172 23.88 26.09 -14.46
CA ASN A 172 23.88 26.69 -15.80
C ASN A 172 24.44 25.72 -16.87
N VAL A 173 23.62 25.31 -17.85
CA VAL A 173 24.04 24.46 -19.00
C VAL A 173 23.66 25.14 -20.32
N ASN A 174 24.65 25.43 -21.17
CA ASN A 174 24.51 25.82 -22.58
C ASN A 174 23.46 26.91 -22.88
N ASN A 175 23.55 28.08 -22.22
CA ASN A 175 22.71 29.26 -22.52
C ASN A 175 21.18 29.06 -22.44
N ILE A 176 20.72 28.09 -21.65
CA ILE A 176 19.30 27.92 -21.28
C ILE A 176 19.15 28.30 -19.80
N LYS A 177 18.16 29.16 -19.50
CA LYS A 177 17.95 29.88 -18.22
C LYS A 177 18.09 29.03 -16.93
N ASP A 178 18.72 29.66 -15.94
CA ASP A 178 18.92 29.32 -14.52
C ASP A 178 17.91 28.32 -13.90
N GLN A 179 18.33 27.07 -13.71
CA GLN A 179 17.54 26.06 -12.96
C GLN A 179 18.07 25.90 -11.53
N LEU A 180 17.15 25.99 -10.55
CA LEU A 180 17.41 25.74 -9.14
C LEU A 180 17.49 24.22 -8.87
N HIS A 181 18.58 23.75 -8.29
CA HIS A 181 18.78 22.36 -7.88
C HIS A 181 19.03 22.25 -6.39
N THR A 182 18.53 21.17 -5.79
CA THR A 182 18.71 20.88 -4.37
C THR A 182 19.26 19.47 -4.19
N VAL A 183 20.33 19.36 -3.40
CA VAL A 183 21.04 18.11 -3.09
C VAL A 183 21.18 17.91 -1.59
N ASN A 184 21.31 16.66 -1.17
CA ASN A 184 21.67 16.33 0.20
C ASN A 184 23.18 16.06 0.30
N ILE A 185 23.82 16.57 1.34
CA ILE A 185 25.19 16.25 1.73
C ILE A 185 25.16 15.72 3.17
N SER A 186 25.81 14.59 3.44
CA SER A 186 25.93 14.06 4.80
C SER A 186 27.38 14.03 5.28
N LYS A 187 27.59 14.28 6.57
CA LYS A 187 28.89 14.10 7.23
C LYS A 187 28.97 12.71 7.85
N GLU A 188 29.96 11.93 7.44
CA GLU A 188 30.33 10.63 8.02
C GLU A 188 31.71 10.73 8.69
N ALA A 189 32.21 9.62 9.24
CA ALA A 189 33.45 9.60 10.03
C ALA A 189 34.71 9.97 9.21
N ASP A 190 34.67 9.72 7.91
CA ASP A 190 35.77 9.81 6.95
C ASP A 190 35.63 10.99 5.96
N GLY A 191 34.55 11.78 6.06
CA GLY A 191 34.37 12.99 5.24
C GLY A 191 32.91 13.38 4.96
N PHE A 192 32.73 14.32 4.04
CA PHE A 192 31.42 14.74 3.53
C PHE A 192 31.08 14.02 2.23
N TYR A 193 29.84 13.57 2.11
CA TYR A 193 29.35 12.79 0.96
C TYR A 193 28.16 13.48 0.30
N ILE A 194 28.25 13.65 -1.02
CA ILE A 194 27.15 14.22 -1.83
C ILE A 194 26.22 13.09 -2.28
N HIS A 195 24.96 13.18 -1.87
CA HIS A 195 23.88 12.30 -2.32
C HIS A 195 23.25 12.92 -3.56
N ASN A 196 23.82 12.58 -4.72
CA ASN A 196 23.44 13.19 -5.99
C ASN A 196 22.11 12.61 -6.51
N ASN A 197 21.09 13.47 -6.59
CA ASN A 197 19.76 13.11 -7.07
C ASN A 197 19.69 12.89 -8.61
N TYR A 198 20.74 13.26 -9.36
CA TYR A 198 20.72 13.38 -10.82
C TYR A 198 21.24 12.15 -11.57
N PHE A 199 22.09 11.32 -10.96
CA PHE A 199 22.86 10.29 -11.68
C PHE A 199 22.16 8.93 -11.87
N ARG A 200 20.99 8.69 -11.27
CA ARG A 200 20.26 7.42 -11.46
C ARG A 200 19.53 7.33 -12.81
N ALA A 201 19.25 8.46 -13.47
CA ALA A 201 18.68 8.49 -14.83
C ALA A 201 19.61 7.88 -15.90
N LYS A 202 20.86 7.55 -15.55
CA LYS A 202 21.84 6.86 -16.41
C LYS A 202 22.30 5.49 -15.86
N GLY A 203 21.46 4.79 -15.08
CA GLY A 203 21.67 3.36 -14.83
C GLY A 203 22.86 2.95 -13.95
N GLY A 204 23.37 3.85 -13.11
CA GLY A 204 24.33 3.52 -12.04
C GLY A 204 23.64 3.40 -10.68
N GLY A 205 24.02 2.41 -9.87
CA GLY A 205 23.61 2.31 -8.46
C GLY A 205 24.08 3.52 -7.63
N TYR A 206 23.64 3.61 -6.37
CA TYR A 206 24.01 4.67 -5.40
C TYR A 206 25.50 5.05 -5.45
N SER A 207 25.89 6.02 -6.27
CA SER A 207 27.27 6.49 -6.28
C SER A 207 27.38 7.62 -5.25
N ARG A 208 27.82 7.29 -4.04
CA ARG A 208 28.51 8.25 -3.16
C ARG A 208 29.65 8.85 -3.99
N GLN A 209 29.56 10.13 -4.34
CA GLN A 209 30.67 10.81 -4.99
C GLN A 209 31.59 11.34 -3.88
N GLY A 210 32.75 10.70 -3.71
CA GLY A 210 33.91 11.18 -2.96
C GLY A 210 33.70 11.43 -1.45
N ALA A 211 34.70 11.09 -0.64
CA ALA A 211 34.80 11.63 0.72
C ALA A 211 35.52 12.98 0.63
N TYR A 212 34.79 14.09 0.79
CA TYR A 212 35.38 15.44 0.78
C TYR A 212 35.84 15.82 2.18
N SER A 213 36.96 16.54 2.28
CA SER A 213 37.57 16.91 3.56
C SER A 213 36.79 17.99 4.31
N SER A 214 36.01 18.81 3.60
CA SER A 214 35.18 19.87 4.18
C SER A 214 33.86 20.06 3.43
N LEU A 215 32.87 20.66 4.10
CA LEU A 215 31.57 20.99 3.49
C LEU A 215 31.72 21.98 2.31
N ALA A 216 32.63 22.95 2.44
CA ALA A 216 32.91 23.90 1.36
C ALA A 216 33.49 23.19 0.11
N GLU A 217 34.38 22.22 0.31
CA GLU A 217 34.94 21.42 -0.79
C GLU A 217 33.87 20.56 -1.48
N ALA A 218 32.95 19.97 -0.72
CA ALA A 218 31.82 19.23 -1.28
C ALA A 218 30.90 20.15 -2.11
N ILE A 219 30.65 21.38 -1.66
CA ILE A 219 29.82 22.36 -2.39
C ILE A 219 30.52 22.81 -3.68
N ASP A 220 31.83 23.09 -3.64
CA ASP A 220 32.60 23.50 -4.82
C ASP A 220 32.60 22.41 -5.92
N ASN A 221 32.53 21.13 -5.51
CA ASN A 221 32.49 19.99 -6.43
C ASN A 221 31.10 19.70 -7.04
N LEU A 222 30.06 20.47 -6.69
CA LEU A 222 28.73 20.35 -7.33
C LEU A 222 28.71 20.83 -8.80
N GLY A 223 29.77 21.53 -9.24
CA GLY A 223 30.01 21.91 -10.64
C GLY A 223 30.62 23.30 -10.76
N ALA A 224 31.42 23.55 -11.81
CA ALA A 224 32.17 24.80 -12.01
C ALA A 224 31.30 26.08 -12.07
N ASN A 225 29.98 25.95 -12.20
CA ASN A 225 29.00 27.05 -12.26
C ASN A 225 27.91 26.95 -11.17
N ALA A 226 28.08 26.12 -10.13
CA ALA A 226 27.10 25.95 -9.06
C ALA A 226 27.23 27.06 -8.01
N VAL A 227 26.30 28.02 -8.00
CA VAL A 227 26.28 29.09 -6.98
C VAL A 227 25.30 28.71 -5.86
N PRO A 228 25.75 28.43 -4.62
CA PRO A 228 24.86 28.08 -3.52
C PRO A 228 23.99 29.27 -3.11
N LEU A 229 22.67 29.05 -3.13
CA LEU A 229 21.64 30.03 -2.76
C LEU A 229 21.29 29.93 -1.27
N ALA A 230 21.23 28.70 -0.74
CA ALA A 230 20.95 28.43 0.65
C ALA A 230 21.54 27.08 1.07
N VAL A 231 22.02 27.00 2.31
CA VAL A 231 22.41 25.74 2.95
C VAL A 231 21.57 25.57 4.21
N VAL A 232 20.82 24.47 4.29
CA VAL A 232 20.03 24.09 5.46
C VAL A 232 20.82 23.04 6.24
N CYS A 233 21.37 23.43 7.38
CA CYS A 233 22.14 22.57 8.28
C CYS A 233 21.21 21.89 9.29
N ILE A 234 21.27 20.56 9.39
CA ILE A 234 20.34 19.77 10.21
C ILE A 234 21.13 18.82 11.13
N ARG A 235 20.74 18.78 12.40
CA ARG A 235 21.24 17.83 13.39
C ARG A 235 20.12 17.33 14.30
N PRO A 236 20.22 16.11 14.85
CA PRO A 236 19.28 15.65 15.87
C PRO A 236 19.36 16.57 17.10
N SER A 237 18.21 16.99 17.63
CA SER A 237 18.15 17.63 18.95
C SER A 237 18.03 16.56 20.05
N THR A 238 18.28 16.95 21.31
CA THR A 238 18.00 16.09 22.47
C THR A 238 16.53 15.64 22.50
N ALA A 239 15.58 16.54 22.23
CA ALA A 239 14.15 16.23 22.15
C ALA A 239 13.79 15.23 21.03
N HIS A 240 14.52 15.22 19.92
CA HIS A 240 14.32 14.23 18.84
C HIS A 240 14.86 12.84 19.25
N ILE A 241 16.02 12.80 19.92
CA ILE A 241 16.61 11.56 20.42
C ILE A 241 15.70 10.92 21.49
N ASP A 242 15.17 11.74 22.41
CA ASP A 242 14.24 11.29 23.46
C ASP A 242 12.92 10.79 22.88
N ARG A 243 12.33 11.49 21.89
CA ARG A 243 11.13 10.99 21.16
C ARG A 243 11.35 9.64 20.49
N ARG A 244 12.55 9.41 19.94
CA ARG A 244 12.89 8.15 19.25
C ARG A 244 13.14 7.00 20.22
N THR A 245 13.75 7.27 21.36
CA THR A 245 13.92 6.27 22.42
C THR A 245 12.60 5.93 23.10
N MET A 246 11.70 6.90 23.27
CA MET A 246 10.33 6.65 23.75
C MET A 246 9.47 5.88 22.73
N LYS A 247 9.54 6.19 21.42
CA LYS A 247 8.75 5.45 20.40
C LYS A 247 9.08 3.96 20.34
N ASN A 248 10.33 3.57 20.57
CA ASN A 248 10.75 2.16 20.50
C ASN A 248 10.40 1.34 21.74
N THR A 249 9.99 1.96 22.86
CA THR A 249 9.73 1.24 24.12
C THR A 249 8.25 0.85 24.31
N GLY A 250 7.33 1.36 23.46
CA GLY A 250 5.89 1.06 23.50
C GLY A 250 5.35 0.18 22.36
N GLU A 251 6.19 -0.28 21.42
CA GLU A 251 5.71 -1.09 20.28
C GLU A 251 5.24 -2.48 20.74
N ARG A 252 3.97 -2.83 20.46
CA ARG A 252 3.41 -4.18 20.71
C ARG A 252 4.21 -5.28 20.00
N PHE A 253 4.67 -5.01 18.79
CA PHE A 253 5.47 -5.91 17.96
C PHE A 253 6.79 -5.26 17.54
N THR A 254 7.85 -5.53 18.31
CA THR A 254 9.20 -4.99 18.06
C THR A 254 9.90 -5.64 16.86
N THR A 255 9.55 -6.88 16.50
CA THR A 255 10.19 -7.63 15.40
C THR A 255 9.18 -8.15 14.39
N LYS A 256 9.61 -8.38 13.15
CA LYS A 256 8.80 -9.05 12.12
C LYS A 256 8.33 -10.43 12.61
N THR A 257 9.23 -11.15 13.26
CA THR A 257 8.98 -12.51 13.75
C THR A 257 7.91 -12.53 14.85
N SER A 258 7.88 -11.56 15.76
CA SER A 258 6.86 -11.54 16.83
C SER A 258 5.46 -11.33 16.26
N LEU A 259 5.30 -10.46 15.26
CA LEU A 259 4.02 -10.28 14.56
C LEU A 259 3.59 -11.56 13.82
N VAL A 260 4.51 -12.18 13.08
CA VAL A 260 4.24 -13.44 12.36
C VAL A 260 3.83 -14.56 13.33
N LEU A 261 4.53 -14.70 14.47
CA LEU A 261 4.22 -15.71 15.48
C LEU A 261 2.86 -15.51 16.15
N TYR A 262 2.41 -14.25 16.26
CA TYR A 262 1.09 -13.89 16.76
C TYR A 262 -0.01 -14.28 15.76
N PHE A 263 0.18 -14.02 14.47
CA PHE A 263 -0.76 -14.46 13.44
C PHE A 263 -0.80 -15.98 13.25
N LEU A 264 0.32 -16.68 13.46
CA LEU A 264 0.38 -18.14 13.38
C LEU A 264 -0.36 -18.86 14.53
N GLU A 265 -0.73 -18.15 15.59
CA GLU A 265 -1.46 -18.74 16.70
C GLU A 265 -2.79 -19.38 16.25
N GLY A 266 -3.05 -20.61 16.69
CA GLY A 266 -4.19 -21.42 16.24
C GLY A 266 -3.95 -22.25 14.97
N CYS A 267 -2.88 -22.01 14.20
CA CYS A 267 -2.48 -22.86 13.06
C CYS A 267 -1.06 -23.44 13.15
N LYS A 268 -0.27 -23.13 14.20
CA LYS A 268 1.09 -23.66 14.43
C LYS A 268 1.19 -25.18 14.30
N ALA A 269 0.24 -25.92 14.89
CA ALA A 269 0.24 -27.38 14.85
C ALA A 269 0.06 -27.93 13.42
N LEU A 270 -0.77 -27.27 12.61
CA LEU A 270 -0.99 -27.67 11.21
C LEU A 270 0.27 -27.42 10.38
N PHE A 271 0.88 -26.24 10.50
CA PHE A 271 2.17 -25.96 9.84
C PHE A 271 3.28 -26.92 10.29
N LEU A 272 3.36 -27.24 11.58
CA LEU A 272 4.35 -28.20 12.08
C LEU A 272 4.13 -29.61 11.51
N SER A 273 2.87 -30.06 11.46
CA SER A 273 2.51 -31.37 10.89
C SER A 273 2.82 -31.43 9.39
N GLU A 274 2.55 -30.35 8.67
CA GLU A 274 2.85 -30.21 7.25
C GLU A 274 4.36 -30.31 6.99
N VAL A 275 5.17 -29.60 7.79
CA VAL A 275 6.64 -29.69 7.73
C VAL A 275 7.07 -31.14 7.93
N ILE A 276 6.56 -31.84 8.95
CA ILE A 276 6.89 -33.27 9.18
C ILE A 276 6.59 -34.13 7.94
N PHE A 277 5.42 -33.99 7.33
CA PHE A 277 5.10 -34.71 6.09
C PHE A 277 6.00 -34.31 4.92
N SER A 278 6.41 -33.04 4.83
CA SER A 278 7.38 -32.57 3.83
C SER A 278 8.73 -33.26 3.99
N ILE A 279 9.21 -33.43 5.23
CA ILE A 279 10.42 -34.20 5.55
C ILE A 279 10.26 -35.67 5.13
N MET A 280 9.12 -36.30 5.44
CA MET A 280 8.85 -37.68 5.04
C MET A 280 8.82 -37.86 3.52
N VAL A 281 8.20 -36.93 2.78
CA VAL A 281 8.20 -36.93 1.31
C VAL A 281 9.63 -36.81 0.78
N ALA A 282 10.42 -35.85 1.31
CA ALA A 282 11.81 -35.68 0.90
C ALA A 282 12.64 -36.94 1.15
N PHE A 283 12.46 -37.58 2.31
CA PHE A 283 13.14 -38.84 2.64
C PHE A 283 12.74 -39.97 1.68
N LEU A 284 11.45 -40.22 1.47
CA LEU A 284 10.97 -41.29 0.58
C LEU A 284 11.41 -41.09 -0.87
N ASP A 285 11.37 -39.85 -1.38
CA ASP A 285 11.88 -39.52 -2.71
C ASP A 285 13.36 -39.93 -2.84
N MET A 286 14.16 -39.74 -1.77
CA MET A 286 15.59 -40.06 -1.77
C MET A 286 15.94 -41.53 -1.52
N VAL A 287 15.01 -42.34 -1.03
CA VAL A 287 15.23 -43.79 -0.87
C VAL A 287 15.18 -44.52 -2.21
N ASN A 288 14.38 -44.04 -3.17
CA ASN A 288 14.14 -44.74 -4.44
C ASN A 288 15.42 -45.00 -5.27
N PRO A 289 16.36 -44.05 -5.46
CA PRO A 289 17.61 -44.32 -6.16
C PRO A 289 18.45 -45.43 -5.52
N LYS A 290 18.46 -45.56 -4.19
CA LYS A 290 19.15 -46.64 -3.48
C LYS A 290 18.54 -47.99 -3.79
N ILE A 291 17.21 -48.09 -3.85
CA ILE A 291 16.54 -49.35 -4.18
C ILE A 291 16.92 -49.82 -5.60
N ILE A 292 16.97 -48.88 -6.55
CA ILE A 292 17.42 -49.16 -7.91
C ILE A 292 18.89 -49.60 -7.91
N GLN A 293 19.77 -48.89 -7.20
CA GLN A 293 21.17 -49.28 -7.02
C GLN A 293 21.28 -50.73 -6.52
N TYR A 294 20.61 -51.07 -5.41
CA TYR A 294 20.66 -52.42 -4.84
C TYR A 294 20.15 -53.49 -5.81
N THR A 295 19.08 -53.18 -6.56
CA THR A 295 18.55 -54.12 -7.55
C THR A 295 19.58 -54.41 -8.65
N VAL A 296 20.29 -53.39 -9.11
CA VAL A 296 21.32 -53.54 -10.14
C VAL A 296 22.56 -54.26 -9.61
N ASP A 297 23.08 -53.85 -8.46
CA ASP A 297 24.37 -54.34 -7.94
C ASP A 297 24.30 -55.72 -7.30
N TYR A 298 23.22 -55.99 -6.56
CA TYR A 298 23.10 -57.17 -5.70
C TYR A 298 22.20 -58.27 -6.29
N LEU A 299 21.13 -57.91 -7.02
CA LEU A 299 20.20 -58.90 -7.59
C LEU A 299 20.56 -59.29 -9.02
N ILE A 300 20.88 -58.30 -9.86
CA ILE A 300 21.28 -58.52 -11.25
C ILE A 300 22.78 -58.81 -11.33
N GLY A 301 23.59 -57.98 -10.67
CA GLY A 301 25.02 -58.19 -10.47
C GLY A 301 25.34 -59.15 -9.32
N ASP A 302 26.58 -59.64 -9.27
CA ASP A 302 27.10 -60.50 -8.18
C ASP A 302 28.05 -59.75 -7.24
N SER A 303 27.84 -58.43 -7.08
CA SER A 303 28.69 -57.61 -6.22
C SER A 303 28.27 -57.70 -4.75
N ASN A 304 29.24 -57.85 -3.84
CA ASN A 304 29.05 -57.82 -2.39
C ASN A 304 28.92 -56.37 -1.90
N SER A 305 27.90 -55.63 -2.38
CA SER A 305 27.64 -54.27 -1.92
C SER A 305 27.26 -54.26 -0.43
N ARG A 306 27.89 -53.36 0.35
CA ARG A 306 27.56 -53.18 1.77
C ARG A 306 26.09 -52.73 1.89
N MET A 307 25.25 -53.60 2.44
CA MET A 307 23.84 -53.32 2.67
C MET A 307 23.63 -52.53 3.96
N PRO A 308 22.86 -51.44 3.96
CA PRO A 308 22.38 -50.81 5.18
C PRO A 308 21.36 -51.73 5.84
N PHE A 309 21.29 -51.64 7.17
CA PHE A 309 20.53 -52.54 8.03
C PHE A 309 19.06 -52.75 7.61
N TYR A 310 18.38 -51.70 7.14
CA TYR A 310 16.98 -51.80 6.67
C TYR A 310 16.84 -52.64 5.39
N MET A 311 17.83 -52.61 4.49
CA MET A 311 17.81 -53.37 3.24
C MET A 311 18.10 -54.85 3.51
N GLN A 312 19.02 -55.12 4.45
CA GLN A 312 19.26 -56.47 4.98
C GLN A 312 17.99 -57.06 5.58
N MET A 313 17.29 -56.31 6.43
CA MET A 313 16.01 -56.75 7.01
C MET A 313 14.97 -57.12 5.94
N ILE A 314 14.88 -56.35 4.85
CA ILE A 314 13.96 -56.64 3.74
C ILE A 314 14.38 -57.92 3.00
N VAL A 315 15.68 -58.10 2.73
CA VAL A 315 16.22 -59.27 2.03
C VAL A 315 16.07 -60.54 2.87
N ASP A 316 16.32 -60.44 4.17
CA ASP A 316 16.17 -61.55 5.11
C ASP A 316 14.69 -61.92 5.30
N PHE A 317 13.79 -60.92 5.36
CA PHE A 317 12.34 -61.13 5.45
C PHE A 317 11.74 -61.76 4.18
N THR A 318 12.35 -61.50 3.01
CA THR A 318 11.84 -61.97 1.71
C THR A 318 12.42 -63.32 1.27
N GLY A 319 13.22 -63.99 2.10
CA GLY A 319 13.73 -65.34 1.80
C GLY A 319 15.11 -65.38 1.12
N GLY A 320 15.88 -64.28 1.18
CA GLY A 320 17.27 -64.24 0.75
C GLY A 320 17.51 -63.92 -0.73
N LYS A 321 18.79 -63.79 -1.10
CA LYS A 321 19.27 -63.31 -2.42
C LYS A 321 18.73 -64.13 -3.60
N GLU A 322 18.77 -65.46 -3.52
CA GLU A 322 18.36 -66.33 -4.63
C GLU A 322 16.85 -66.27 -4.90
N TYR A 323 16.04 -66.17 -3.85
CA TYR A 323 14.59 -66.07 -3.98
C TYR A 323 14.15 -64.74 -4.62
N LEU A 324 14.76 -63.64 -4.20
CA LEU A 324 14.54 -62.31 -4.79
C LEU A 324 15.01 -62.23 -6.24
N ARG A 325 16.11 -62.90 -6.61
CA ARG A 325 16.61 -62.95 -7.99
C ARG A 325 15.62 -63.68 -8.91
N ALA A 326 14.99 -64.75 -8.44
CA ALA A 326 13.95 -65.46 -9.17
C ALA A 326 12.62 -64.66 -9.28
N HIS A 327 12.39 -63.70 -8.38
CA HIS A 327 11.13 -62.95 -8.27
C HIS A 327 11.34 -61.43 -8.26
N ILE A 328 12.05 -60.91 -9.27
CA ILE A 328 12.38 -59.47 -9.38
C ILE A 328 11.15 -58.54 -9.34
N ALA A 329 9.96 -59.07 -9.66
CA ALA A 329 8.68 -58.37 -9.54
C ALA A 329 8.38 -57.90 -8.10
N MET A 330 8.92 -58.55 -7.06
CA MET A 330 8.77 -58.09 -5.67
C MET A 330 9.51 -56.77 -5.42
N MET A 331 10.67 -56.56 -6.03
CA MET A 331 11.38 -55.26 -5.93
C MET A 331 10.60 -54.15 -6.64
N ALA A 332 10.00 -54.46 -7.79
CA ALA A 332 9.09 -53.53 -8.46
C ALA A 332 7.88 -53.19 -7.58
N LEU A 333 7.30 -54.17 -6.88
CA LEU A 333 6.21 -53.96 -5.92
C LEU A 333 6.63 -53.05 -4.75
N ILE A 334 7.84 -53.22 -4.20
CA ILE A 334 8.37 -52.34 -3.15
C ILE A 334 8.48 -50.89 -3.64
N VAL A 335 9.00 -50.67 -4.86
CA VAL A 335 9.06 -49.34 -5.48
C VAL A 335 7.66 -48.74 -5.65
N VAL A 336 6.68 -49.53 -6.08
CA VAL A 336 5.27 -49.09 -6.18
C VAL A 336 4.68 -48.73 -4.82
N ILE A 337 4.94 -49.54 -3.78
CA ILE A 337 4.48 -49.27 -2.41
C ILE A 337 5.09 -47.95 -1.88
N ILE A 338 6.38 -47.73 -2.09
CA ILE A 338 7.06 -46.49 -1.68
C ILE A 338 6.53 -45.29 -2.46
N ALA A 339 6.30 -45.43 -3.76
CA ALA A 339 5.70 -44.39 -4.58
C ALA A 339 4.28 -44.04 -4.10
N PHE A 340 3.48 -45.05 -3.71
CA PHE A 340 2.16 -44.86 -3.13
C PHE A 340 2.23 -44.15 -1.77
N LEU A 341 3.11 -44.58 -0.87
CA LEU A 341 3.34 -43.89 0.42
C LEU A 341 3.79 -42.44 0.23
N CYS A 342 4.69 -42.19 -0.72
CA CYS A 342 5.12 -40.84 -1.08
C CYS A 342 3.94 -40.00 -1.60
N ALA A 343 3.07 -40.57 -2.44
CA ALA A 343 1.86 -39.90 -2.90
C ALA A 343 0.90 -39.56 -1.75
N VAL A 344 0.69 -40.48 -0.79
CA VAL A 344 -0.14 -40.26 0.40
C VAL A 344 0.43 -39.14 1.26
N PHE A 345 1.73 -39.17 1.60
CA PHE A 345 2.33 -38.11 2.40
C PHE A 345 2.37 -36.77 1.66
N ARG A 346 2.55 -36.77 0.34
CA ARG A 346 2.47 -35.55 -0.49
C ARG A 346 1.06 -34.97 -0.49
N TYR A 347 0.03 -35.83 -0.53
CA TYR A 347 -1.36 -35.41 -0.39
C TYR A 347 -1.63 -34.80 0.99
N LEU A 348 -1.22 -35.49 2.07
CA LEU A 348 -1.38 -35.00 3.44
C LEU A 348 -0.63 -33.68 3.68
N ASN A 349 0.60 -33.58 3.20
CA ASN A 349 1.40 -32.36 3.20
C ASN A 349 0.62 -31.20 2.55
N LYS A 350 0.14 -31.38 1.32
CA LYS A 350 -0.60 -30.35 0.59
C LYS A 350 -1.93 -29.98 1.25
N LEU A 351 -2.67 -30.97 1.76
CA LEU A 351 -3.94 -30.77 2.45
C LEU A 351 -3.75 -29.93 3.73
N LEU A 352 -2.81 -30.34 4.59
CA LEU A 352 -2.52 -29.64 5.84
C LEU A 352 -1.95 -28.24 5.60
N ASN A 353 -1.10 -28.09 4.58
CA ASN A 353 -0.59 -26.78 4.16
C ASN A 353 -1.73 -25.82 3.77
N SER A 354 -2.66 -26.30 2.92
CA SER A 354 -3.80 -25.49 2.46
C SER A 354 -4.72 -25.13 3.63
N MET A 355 -5.03 -26.08 4.52
CA MET A 355 -5.82 -25.82 5.73
C MET A 355 -5.14 -24.79 6.65
N ALA A 356 -3.83 -24.91 6.85
CA ALA A 356 -3.06 -23.98 7.68
C ALA A 356 -3.03 -22.57 7.08
N ALA A 357 -2.83 -22.47 5.76
CA ALA A 357 -2.77 -21.22 5.01
C ALA A 357 -4.10 -20.46 5.03
N GLU A 358 -5.23 -21.14 4.79
CA GLU A 358 -6.54 -20.49 4.83
C GLU A 358 -6.94 -20.08 6.26
N LYS A 359 -6.61 -20.90 7.26
CA LYS A 359 -6.83 -20.52 8.68
C LYS A 359 -6.00 -19.31 9.08
N LEU A 360 -4.76 -19.22 8.60
CA LEU A 360 -3.88 -18.07 8.81
C LEU A 360 -4.48 -16.80 8.18
N ILE A 361 -4.94 -16.86 6.93
CA ILE A 361 -5.55 -15.70 6.25
C ILE A 361 -6.78 -15.22 6.99
N CYS A 362 -7.70 -16.12 7.36
CA CYS A 362 -8.92 -15.77 8.09
C CYS A 362 -8.56 -14.98 9.35
N ARG A 363 -7.67 -15.55 10.18
CA ARG A 363 -7.20 -14.90 11.42
C ARG A 363 -6.54 -13.56 11.17
N MET A 364 -5.67 -13.45 10.15
CA MET A 364 -5.02 -12.19 9.80
C MET A 364 -6.05 -11.13 9.41
N ARG A 365 -7.02 -11.47 8.56
CA ARG A 365 -8.07 -10.55 8.12
C ARG A 365 -8.98 -10.12 9.27
N ASP A 366 -9.41 -11.04 10.12
CA ASP A 366 -10.28 -10.76 11.26
C ASP A 366 -9.60 -9.80 12.24
N ILE A 367 -8.35 -10.11 12.64
CA ILE A 367 -7.58 -9.28 13.57
C ILE A 367 -7.28 -7.90 12.98
N LEU A 368 -6.85 -7.84 11.72
CA LEU A 368 -6.56 -6.56 11.07
C LEU A 368 -7.81 -5.71 10.97
N PHE A 369 -8.93 -6.30 10.54
CA PHE A 369 -10.19 -5.59 10.39
C PHE A 369 -10.70 -5.05 11.73
N GLU A 370 -10.65 -5.88 12.78
CA GLU A 370 -11.00 -5.47 14.14
C GLU A 370 -10.10 -4.34 14.62
N HIS A 371 -8.77 -4.50 14.50
CA HIS A 371 -7.82 -3.50 14.97
C HIS A 371 -7.95 -2.15 14.24
N ILE A 372 -8.05 -2.18 12.90
CA ILE A 372 -8.22 -0.98 12.06
C ILE A 372 -9.51 -0.23 12.42
N SER A 373 -10.58 -0.95 12.76
CA SER A 373 -11.86 -0.34 13.15
C SER A 373 -11.78 0.42 14.48
N HIS A 374 -10.81 0.11 15.33
CA HIS A 374 -10.59 0.78 16.62
C HIS A 374 -9.46 1.83 16.57
N LEU A 375 -8.84 2.04 15.41
CA LEU A 375 -7.84 3.11 15.24
C LEU A 375 -8.53 4.48 15.20
N PRO A 376 -7.89 5.53 15.74
CA PRO A 376 -8.45 6.86 15.82
C PRO A 376 -8.72 7.46 14.43
N PHE A 377 -9.70 8.35 14.35
CA PHE A 377 -10.07 9.00 13.09
C PHE A 377 -8.90 9.79 12.45
N SER A 378 -8.00 10.35 13.24
CA SER A 378 -6.77 10.99 12.74
C SER A 378 -5.92 10.03 11.90
N TRP A 379 -5.79 8.77 12.32
CA TRP A 379 -5.06 7.74 11.58
C TRP A 379 -5.74 7.41 10.25
N HIS A 380 -7.08 7.31 10.24
CA HIS A 380 -7.87 7.09 9.00
C HIS A 380 -7.82 8.30 8.06
N SER A 381 -7.72 9.51 8.59
CA SER A 381 -7.55 10.73 7.79
C SER A 381 -6.18 10.77 7.09
N GLU A 382 -5.14 10.21 7.73
CA GLU A 382 -3.79 10.13 7.20
C GLU A 382 -3.59 8.96 6.22
N ASN A 383 -4.26 7.83 6.47
CA ASN A 383 -4.13 6.60 5.69
C ASN A 383 -5.29 6.48 4.69
N HIS A 384 -4.97 6.43 3.40
CA HIS A 384 -6.01 6.39 2.36
C HIS A 384 -6.73 5.04 2.37
N THR A 385 -8.05 5.05 2.17
CA THR A 385 -8.89 3.84 2.18
C THR A 385 -8.36 2.74 1.24
N GLY A 386 -7.87 3.10 0.05
CA GLY A 386 -7.29 2.14 -0.89
C GLY A 386 -6.05 1.41 -0.35
N ASP A 387 -5.19 2.11 0.40
CA ASP A 387 -4.01 1.53 1.04
C ASP A 387 -4.43 0.57 2.17
N ILE A 388 -5.40 0.97 2.99
CA ILE A 388 -5.98 0.11 4.03
C ILE A 388 -6.54 -1.20 3.43
N ILE A 389 -7.27 -1.10 2.32
CA ILE A 389 -7.82 -2.27 1.60
C ILE A 389 -6.68 -3.17 1.10
N GLN A 390 -5.64 -2.62 0.48
CA GLN A 390 -4.51 -3.39 -0.01
C GLN A 390 -3.78 -4.12 1.13
N ARG A 391 -3.61 -3.46 2.28
CA ARG A 391 -3.00 -4.07 3.47
C ARG A 391 -3.82 -5.24 4.00
N CYS A 392 -5.16 -5.16 3.95
CA CYS A 392 -6.05 -6.26 4.37
C CYS A 392 -6.18 -7.40 3.34
N THR A 393 -5.71 -7.20 2.10
CA THR A 393 -5.91 -8.14 0.99
C THR A 393 -4.58 -8.65 0.45
N SER A 394 -3.88 -7.86 -0.36
CA SER A 394 -2.65 -8.23 -1.07
C SER A 394 -1.48 -8.51 -0.12
N ASP A 395 -1.32 -7.71 0.94
CA ASP A 395 -0.21 -7.91 1.88
C ASP A 395 -0.41 -9.17 2.72
N VAL A 396 -1.64 -9.45 3.15
CA VAL A 396 -2.00 -10.70 3.81
C VAL A 396 -1.71 -11.90 2.90
N GLU A 397 -2.08 -11.82 1.61
CA GLU A 397 -1.81 -12.90 0.64
C GLU A 397 -0.31 -13.11 0.41
N THR A 398 0.47 -12.02 0.33
CA THR A 398 1.93 -12.09 0.17
C THR A 398 2.58 -12.82 1.35
N ILE A 399 2.14 -12.52 2.57
CA ILE A 399 2.63 -13.18 3.79
C ILE A 399 2.21 -14.65 3.81
N LYS A 400 0.95 -14.96 3.45
CA LYS A 400 0.46 -16.34 3.32
C LYS A 400 1.29 -17.13 2.32
N ASN A 401 1.53 -16.61 1.13
CA ASN A 401 2.33 -17.29 0.09
C ASN A 401 3.76 -17.54 0.56
N PHE A 402 4.36 -16.59 1.27
CA PHE A 402 5.68 -16.79 1.85
C PHE A 402 5.69 -17.91 2.90
N LEU A 403 4.77 -17.90 3.86
CA LEU A 403 4.75 -18.88 4.95
C LEU A 403 4.31 -20.28 4.50
N SER A 404 3.34 -20.36 3.59
CA SER A 404 2.78 -21.64 3.13
C SER A 404 3.57 -22.28 1.99
N GLU A 405 4.07 -21.50 1.04
CA GLU A 405 4.79 -22.05 -0.12
C GLU A 405 6.31 -21.95 0.07
N GLN A 406 6.82 -20.75 0.31
CA GLN A 406 8.26 -20.49 0.20
C GLN A 406 9.05 -21.01 1.39
N LEU A 407 8.56 -20.78 2.62
CA LEU A 407 9.20 -21.28 3.84
C LEU A 407 9.19 -22.81 3.87
N THR A 408 8.08 -23.43 3.50
CA THR A 408 7.94 -24.88 3.31
C THR A 408 8.94 -25.41 2.26
N ALA A 409 9.04 -24.73 1.12
CA ALA A 409 9.98 -25.09 0.07
C ALA A 409 11.43 -25.00 0.58
N LEU A 410 11.79 -23.99 1.37
CA LEU A 410 13.13 -23.87 1.97
C LEU A 410 13.47 -25.07 2.85
N PHE A 411 12.58 -25.46 3.76
CA PHE A 411 12.81 -26.62 4.61
C PHE A 411 13.05 -27.88 3.77
N ARG A 412 12.22 -28.10 2.75
CA ARG A 412 12.39 -29.22 1.82
C ARG A 412 13.70 -29.15 1.05
N ILE A 413 14.08 -27.97 0.53
CA ILE A 413 15.32 -27.74 -0.22
C ILE A 413 16.53 -28.06 0.65
N VAL A 414 16.59 -27.53 1.87
CA VAL A 414 17.71 -27.76 2.80
C VAL A 414 17.86 -29.25 3.11
N ILE A 415 16.74 -29.94 3.36
CA ILE A 415 16.76 -31.38 3.67
C ILE A 415 17.16 -32.21 2.44
N MET A 416 16.61 -31.92 1.26
CA MET A 416 17.00 -32.61 0.03
C MET A 416 18.48 -32.39 -0.30
N ILE A 417 19.01 -31.19 -0.16
CA ILE A 417 20.44 -30.93 -0.38
C ILE A 417 21.28 -31.69 0.66
N GLY A 418 20.92 -31.62 1.93
CA GLY A 418 21.64 -32.28 3.02
C GLY A 418 21.68 -33.81 2.88
N LEU A 419 20.53 -34.45 2.68
CA LEU A 419 20.41 -35.90 2.48
C LEU A 419 21.08 -36.34 1.17
N GLY A 420 20.88 -35.59 0.08
CA GLY A 420 21.46 -35.92 -1.22
C GLY A 420 22.98 -35.89 -1.22
N LEU A 421 23.57 -34.82 -0.68
CA LEU A 421 25.02 -34.74 -0.50
C LEU A 421 25.51 -35.87 0.40
N THR A 422 24.83 -36.15 1.51
CA THR A 422 25.20 -37.26 2.41
C THR A 422 25.25 -38.59 1.67
N PHE A 423 24.23 -38.93 0.88
CA PHE A 423 24.21 -40.17 0.11
C PHE A 423 25.26 -40.21 -1.00
N MET A 424 25.54 -39.08 -1.66
CA MET A 424 26.61 -38.99 -2.66
C MET A 424 27.99 -39.22 -2.03
N PHE A 425 28.28 -38.57 -0.89
CA PHE A 425 29.55 -38.73 -0.17
C PHE A 425 29.75 -40.15 0.36
N GLN A 426 28.67 -40.86 0.71
CA GLN A 426 28.72 -42.28 1.08
C GLN A 426 29.07 -43.20 -0.10
N ILE A 427 28.73 -42.83 -1.34
CA ILE A 427 29.07 -43.60 -2.55
C ILE A 427 30.54 -43.38 -2.91
N ASP A 428 30.93 -42.13 -3.18
CA ASP A 428 32.33 -41.80 -3.42
C ASP A 428 32.63 -40.33 -3.13
N VAL A 429 33.66 -40.08 -2.33
CA VAL A 429 34.06 -38.73 -1.91
C VAL A 429 34.61 -37.92 -3.07
N LYS A 430 35.39 -38.52 -3.98
CA LYS A 430 36.02 -37.76 -5.08
C LYS A 430 34.99 -37.33 -6.11
N LEU A 431 34.09 -38.22 -6.51
CA LEU A 431 33.01 -37.92 -7.44
C LEU A 431 32.03 -36.89 -6.83
N SER A 432 31.80 -36.96 -5.52
CA SER A 432 31.00 -35.97 -4.79
C SER A 432 31.63 -34.58 -4.80
N LEU A 433 32.94 -34.46 -4.58
CA LEU A 433 33.66 -33.18 -4.66
C LEU A 433 33.63 -32.60 -6.08
N ILE A 434 33.78 -33.44 -7.11
CA ILE A 434 33.66 -33.02 -8.51
C ILE A 434 32.26 -32.45 -8.77
N SER A 435 31.20 -33.15 -8.34
CA SER A 435 29.83 -32.67 -8.45
C SER A 435 29.60 -31.38 -7.65
N ALA A 436 30.11 -31.30 -6.43
CA ALA A 436 29.94 -30.16 -5.53
C ALA A 436 30.66 -28.90 -6.05
N ALA A 437 31.75 -29.04 -6.81
CA ALA A 437 32.48 -27.91 -7.41
C ALA A 437 31.61 -27.08 -8.37
N PHE A 438 30.54 -27.67 -8.94
CA PHE A 438 29.57 -26.94 -9.77
C PHE A 438 28.58 -26.11 -8.95
N ILE A 439 28.36 -26.43 -7.67
CA ILE A 439 27.39 -25.71 -6.81
C ILE A 439 27.76 -24.23 -6.67
N PRO A 440 29.01 -23.83 -6.32
CA PRO A 440 29.41 -22.42 -6.30
C PRO A 440 29.18 -21.70 -7.63
N VAL A 441 29.44 -22.36 -8.76
CA VAL A 441 29.22 -21.79 -10.10
C VAL A 441 27.73 -21.50 -10.34
N ILE A 442 26.87 -22.47 -10.02
CA ILE A 442 25.41 -22.32 -10.13
C ILE A 442 24.89 -21.20 -9.23
N VAL A 443 25.39 -21.12 -7.99
CA VAL A 443 24.99 -20.07 -7.03
C VAL A 443 25.43 -18.68 -7.50
N LEU A 444 26.70 -18.50 -7.87
CA LEU A 444 27.23 -17.21 -8.35
C LEU A 444 26.48 -16.72 -9.59
N TYR A 445 26.24 -17.62 -10.53
CA TYR A 445 25.43 -17.37 -11.71
C TYR A 445 24.00 -16.93 -11.37
N SER A 446 23.36 -17.65 -10.44
CA SER A 446 21.98 -17.36 -10.02
C SER A 446 21.87 -15.98 -9.39
N LEU A 447 22.83 -15.60 -8.54
CA LEU A 447 22.90 -14.27 -7.93
C LEU A 447 23.10 -13.16 -8.99
N PHE A 448 23.93 -13.41 -10.00
CA PHE A 448 24.17 -12.46 -11.09
C PHE A 448 22.90 -12.17 -11.91
N PHE A 449 22.13 -13.21 -12.25
CA PHE A 449 20.88 -13.05 -12.98
C PHE A 449 19.74 -12.51 -12.10
N HIS A 450 19.70 -12.86 -10.81
CA HIS A 450 18.66 -12.41 -9.88
C HIS A 450 18.51 -10.89 -9.86
N ASN A 451 19.60 -10.13 -9.71
CA ASN A 451 19.54 -8.67 -9.67
C ASN A 451 19.05 -8.05 -10.98
N ARG A 452 19.42 -8.64 -12.13
CA ARG A 452 19.02 -8.13 -13.45
C ARG A 452 17.57 -8.46 -13.78
N ILE A 453 17.15 -9.68 -13.49
CA ILE A 453 15.75 -10.12 -13.65
C ILE A 453 14.87 -9.28 -12.73
N GLY A 454 15.27 -9.08 -11.47
CA GLY A 454 14.54 -8.23 -10.51
C GLY A 454 14.34 -6.81 -11.04
N SER A 455 15.42 -6.15 -11.49
CA SER A 455 15.32 -4.79 -12.05
C SER A 455 14.50 -4.73 -13.35
N ALA A 456 14.62 -5.72 -14.23
CA ALA A 456 13.83 -5.79 -15.46
C ALA A 456 12.33 -6.03 -15.18
N PHE A 457 12.01 -6.84 -14.16
CA PHE A 457 10.65 -7.08 -13.70
C PHE A 457 10.04 -5.81 -13.10
N GLU A 458 10.77 -5.12 -12.22
CA GLU A 458 10.36 -3.82 -11.66
C GLU A 458 10.06 -2.80 -12.77
N ASN A 459 10.93 -2.68 -13.78
CA ASN A 459 10.69 -1.79 -14.92
C ASN A 459 9.42 -2.17 -15.71
N ALA A 460 9.14 -3.47 -15.90
CA ALA A 460 7.93 -3.92 -16.59
C ALA A 460 6.66 -3.61 -15.78
N ASP A 461 6.70 -3.80 -14.46
CA ASP A 461 5.60 -3.53 -13.52
C ASP A 461 5.24 -2.03 -13.47
N ILE A 462 6.26 -1.16 -13.42
CA ILE A 462 6.07 0.30 -13.51
C ILE A 462 5.37 0.71 -14.81
N GLU A 463 5.75 0.09 -15.93
CA GLU A 463 5.17 0.38 -17.24
C GLU A 463 3.73 -0.15 -17.36
N GLU A 464 3.40 -1.26 -16.69
CA GLU A 464 2.03 -1.76 -16.54
C GLU A 464 1.14 -0.78 -15.80
N GLY A 465 1.63 -0.21 -14.69
CA GLY A 465 0.91 0.81 -13.93
C GLY A 465 0.59 2.04 -14.78
N LYS A 466 1.54 2.50 -15.60
CA LYS A 466 1.31 3.62 -16.55
C LYS A 466 0.29 3.27 -17.62
N LEU A 467 0.34 2.05 -18.17
CA LEU A 467 -0.61 1.59 -19.17
C LEU A 467 -2.03 1.52 -18.60
N SER A 468 -2.17 0.95 -17.41
CA SER A 468 -3.43 0.84 -16.67
C SER A 468 -4.02 2.21 -16.34
N ALA A 469 -3.19 3.17 -15.96
CA ALA A 469 -3.62 4.56 -15.73
C ALA A 469 -4.21 5.21 -16.99
N ILE A 470 -3.59 5.02 -18.18
CA ILE A 470 -4.13 5.53 -19.45
C ILE A 470 -5.48 4.88 -19.77
N ALA A 471 -5.63 3.58 -19.52
CA ALA A 471 -6.90 2.90 -19.71
C ALA A 471 -7.99 3.44 -18.77
N GLN A 472 -7.66 3.61 -17.48
CA GLN A 472 -8.59 4.14 -16.48
C GLN A 472 -9.00 5.58 -16.79
N GLU A 473 -8.06 6.45 -17.20
CA GLU A 473 -8.32 7.82 -17.63
C GLU A 473 -9.32 7.87 -18.78
N ASN A 474 -9.13 7.01 -19.79
CA ASN A 474 -10.00 6.93 -20.95
C ASN A 474 -11.40 6.38 -20.64
N LEU A 475 -11.50 5.38 -19.75
CA LEU A 475 -12.80 4.83 -19.34
C LEU A 475 -13.58 5.81 -18.47
N THR A 476 -12.92 6.47 -17.52
CA THR A 476 -13.53 7.48 -16.65
C THR A 476 -13.92 8.73 -17.45
N GLY A 477 -13.04 9.15 -18.36
CA GLY A 477 -13.19 10.30 -19.23
C GLY A 477 -13.93 10.03 -20.54
N VAL A 478 -14.60 8.87 -20.69
CA VAL A 478 -15.17 8.44 -21.98
C VAL A 478 -16.15 9.47 -22.58
N ARG A 479 -16.89 10.19 -21.73
CA ARG A 479 -17.79 11.28 -22.15
C ARG A 479 -17.02 12.43 -22.80
N VAL A 480 -15.86 12.79 -22.24
CA VAL A 480 -14.96 13.83 -22.77
C VAL A 480 -14.34 13.36 -24.09
N VAL A 481 -13.80 12.15 -24.13
CA VAL A 481 -13.18 11.60 -25.35
C VAL A 481 -14.18 11.58 -26.50
N ARG A 482 -15.44 11.14 -26.26
CA ARG A 482 -16.51 11.15 -27.27
C ARG A 482 -16.99 12.55 -27.62
N ALA A 483 -17.19 13.43 -26.64
CA ALA A 483 -17.66 14.80 -26.88
C ALA A 483 -16.69 15.59 -27.79
N PHE A 484 -15.39 15.32 -27.67
CA PHE A 484 -14.36 15.95 -28.49
C PHE A 484 -13.89 15.10 -29.70
N GLY A 485 -14.47 13.90 -29.93
CA GLY A 485 -14.11 13.03 -31.05
C GLY A 485 -12.64 12.59 -31.07
N ARG A 486 -12.04 12.35 -29.89
CA ARG A 486 -10.60 12.07 -29.71
C ARG A 486 -10.26 10.59 -29.60
N GLU A 487 -11.16 9.68 -29.96
CA GLU A 487 -10.99 8.23 -29.78
C GLU A 487 -9.71 7.69 -30.45
N LYS A 488 -9.42 8.14 -31.68
CA LYS A 488 -8.23 7.70 -32.41
C LYS A 488 -6.94 8.16 -31.72
N PHE A 489 -6.91 9.39 -31.21
CA PHE A 489 -5.75 9.93 -30.51
C PHE A 489 -5.47 9.15 -29.22
N GLU A 490 -6.52 8.88 -28.44
CA GLU A 490 -6.37 8.11 -27.19
C GLU A 490 -6.00 6.66 -27.47
N ARG A 491 -6.52 6.05 -28.54
CA ARG A 491 -6.07 4.72 -28.99
C ARG A 491 -4.58 4.71 -29.34
N GLU A 492 -4.09 5.68 -30.11
CA GLU A 492 -2.67 5.77 -30.48
C GLU A 492 -1.77 6.00 -29.25
N ARG A 493 -2.22 6.82 -28.29
CA ARG A 493 -1.54 7.03 -27.00
C ARG A 493 -1.44 5.73 -26.20
N PHE A 494 -2.54 4.97 -26.13
CA PHE A 494 -2.57 3.66 -25.47
C PHE A 494 -1.67 2.64 -26.19
N GLU A 495 -1.77 2.50 -27.51
CA GLU A 495 -0.97 1.57 -28.32
C GLU A 495 0.54 1.83 -28.19
N LYS A 496 0.95 3.11 -28.21
CA LYS A 496 2.34 3.49 -27.99
C LYS A 496 2.84 2.99 -26.64
N LYS A 497 2.05 3.21 -25.57
CA LYS A 497 2.45 2.78 -24.23
C LYS A 497 2.43 1.27 -24.07
N ASN A 498 1.44 0.61 -24.66
CA ASN A 498 1.35 -0.84 -24.69
C ASN A 498 2.56 -1.48 -25.39
N THR A 499 3.07 -0.84 -26.45
CA THR A 499 4.29 -1.28 -27.15
C THR A 499 5.53 -1.14 -26.28
N GLU A 500 5.66 -0.03 -25.54
CA GLU A 500 6.76 0.18 -24.57
C GLU A 500 6.74 -0.91 -23.48
N TYR A 501 5.57 -1.17 -22.88
CA TYR A 501 5.35 -2.25 -21.92
C TYR A 501 5.72 -3.63 -22.49
N THR A 502 5.24 -3.94 -23.71
CA THR A 502 5.55 -5.19 -24.39
C THR A 502 7.05 -5.36 -24.60
N ASN A 503 7.77 -4.30 -25.00
CA ASN A 503 9.22 -4.36 -25.19
C ASN A 503 9.98 -4.61 -23.89
N MET A 504 9.50 -4.09 -22.75
CA MET A 504 10.07 -4.41 -21.43
C MET A 504 9.88 -5.88 -21.09
N TRP A 505 8.70 -6.45 -21.33
CA TRP A 505 8.46 -7.88 -21.15
C TRP A 505 9.31 -8.75 -22.06
N VAL A 506 9.46 -8.36 -23.33
CA VAL A 506 10.36 -9.08 -24.26
C VAL A 506 11.80 -9.03 -23.77
N HIS A 507 12.27 -7.91 -23.21
CA HIS A 507 13.60 -7.82 -22.61
C HIS A 507 13.74 -8.72 -21.38
N LEU A 508 12.77 -8.71 -20.48
CA LEU A 508 12.71 -9.59 -19.31
C LEU A 508 12.71 -11.06 -19.71
N MET A 509 11.91 -11.44 -20.71
CA MET A 509 11.84 -12.82 -21.22
C MET A 509 13.17 -13.25 -21.87
N LYS A 510 13.89 -12.35 -22.54
CA LYS A 510 15.25 -12.63 -23.02
C LYS A 510 16.22 -12.88 -21.87
N LEU A 511 16.13 -12.12 -20.77
CA LEU A 511 16.93 -12.35 -19.57
C LEU A 511 16.59 -13.68 -18.90
N LEU A 512 15.31 -14.01 -18.77
CA LEU A 512 14.85 -15.30 -18.25
C LEU A 512 15.30 -16.45 -19.16
N ALA A 513 15.16 -16.32 -20.48
CA ALA A 513 15.63 -17.33 -21.43
C ALA A 513 17.14 -17.57 -21.30
N ALA A 514 17.94 -16.50 -21.17
CA ALA A 514 19.37 -16.61 -20.90
C ALA A 514 19.64 -17.29 -19.55
N PHE A 515 18.87 -16.96 -18.51
CA PHE A 515 18.92 -17.58 -17.18
C PHE A 515 18.68 -19.11 -17.22
N TRP A 516 17.60 -19.53 -17.87
CA TRP A 516 17.27 -20.95 -17.98
C TRP A 516 18.26 -21.70 -18.87
N THR A 517 18.60 -21.14 -20.03
CA THR A 517 19.50 -21.78 -21.00
C THR A 517 20.91 -21.99 -20.44
N SER A 518 21.47 -21.00 -19.73
CA SER A 518 22.83 -21.19 -19.20
C SER A 518 22.83 -22.11 -17.98
N ASN A 519 21.77 -22.11 -17.17
CA ASN A 519 21.58 -23.11 -16.13
C ASN A 519 21.54 -24.54 -16.71
N ASP A 520 20.78 -24.75 -17.79
CA ASP A 520 20.64 -26.08 -18.39
C ASP A 520 21.96 -26.55 -19.01
N LEU A 521 22.71 -25.63 -19.60
CA LEU A 521 24.06 -25.89 -20.10
C LEU A 521 25.03 -26.25 -18.98
N ILE A 522 25.05 -25.51 -17.86
CA ILE A 522 25.90 -25.80 -16.69
C ILE A 522 25.50 -27.14 -16.06
N SER A 523 24.19 -27.38 -15.88
CA SER A 523 23.66 -28.64 -15.33
C SER A 523 23.96 -29.82 -16.26
N GLY A 524 23.89 -29.62 -17.57
CA GLY A 524 24.26 -30.60 -18.58
C GLY A 524 25.75 -30.95 -18.53
N PHE A 525 26.63 -29.96 -18.42
CA PHE A 525 28.07 -30.20 -18.24
C PHE A 525 28.40 -30.90 -16.92
N GLN A 526 27.69 -30.54 -15.84
CA GLN A 526 27.80 -31.24 -14.55
C GLN A 526 27.39 -32.71 -14.71
N GLY A 527 26.21 -32.98 -15.28
CA GLY A 527 25.71 -34.33 -15.51
C GLY A 527 26.63 -35.15 -16.41
N MET A 528 27.14 -34.55 -17.50
CA MET A 528 28.10 -35.18 -18.40
C MET A 528 29.41 -35.53 -17.67
N THR A 529 29.94 -34.60 -16.87
CA THR A 529 31.18 -34.81 -16.11
C THR A 529 31.02 -35.91 -15.07
N VAL A 530 29.91 -35.90 -14.33
CA VAL A 530 29.55 -36.94 -13.37
C VAL A 530 29.42 -38.30 -14.05
N LEU A 531 28.78 -38.36 -15.22
CA LEU A 531 28.60 -39.60 -15.96
C LEU A 531 29.93 -40.13 -16.53
N VAL A 532 30.77 -39.29 -17.14
CA VAL A 532 32.07 -39.68 -17.71
C VAL A 532 33.03 -40.11 -16.61
N MET A 533 33.23 -39.29 -15.58
CA MET A 533 34.14 -39.61 -14.47
C MET A 533 33.63 -40.81 -13.66
N GLY A 534 32.32 -40.88 -13.44
CA GLY A 534 31.67 -42.02 -12.81
C GLY A 534 31.86 -43.31 -13.62
N SER A 535 31.74 -43.25 -14.94
CA SER A 535 32.00 -44.41 -15.82
C SER A 535 33.46 -44.87 -15.74
N VAL A 536 34.42 -43.93 -15.73
CA VAL A 536 35.85 -44.24 -15.53
C VAL A 536 36.08 -44.90 -14.17
N PHE A 537 35.48 -44.38 -13.10
CA PHE A 537 35.59 -44.96 -11.76
C PHE A 537 34.92 -46.34 -11.68
N CYS A 538 33.85 -46.55 -12.45
CA CYS A 538 33.19 -47.84 -12.57
C CYS A 538 34.08 -48.88 -13.25
N VAL A 539 34.73 -48.52 -14.37
CA VAL A 539 35.67 -49.41 -15.08
C VAL A 539 36.91 -49.71 -14.24
N GLN A 540 37.35 -48.77 -13.40
CA GLN A 540 38.44 -48.96 -12.44
C GLN A 540 38.05 -49.81 -11.22
N GLY A 541 36.78 -50.24 -11.10
CA GLY A 541 36.28 -51.01 -9.96
C GLY A 541 36.17 -50.22 -8.66
N ARG A 542 36.19 -48.88 -8.71
CA ARG A 542 36.08 -47.99 -7.54
C ARG A 542 34.64 -47.81 -7.10
N ILE A 543 33.72 -47.75 -8.07
CA ILE A 543 32.27 -47.72 -7.85
C ILE A 543 31.61 -48.80 -8.70
N THR A 544 30.43 -49.23 -8.31
CA THR A 544 29.58 -50.19 -9.06
C THR A 544 28.65 -49.47 -10.04
N VAL A 545 28.02 -50.23 -10.94
CA VAL A 545 27.08 -49.68 -11.93
C VAL A 545 25.84 -49.10 -11.25
N GLY A 546 25.30 -49.79 -10.24
CA GLY A 546 24.17 -49.30 -9.45
C GLY A 546 24.55 -48.07 -8.63
N GLU A 547 25.74 -48.02 -8.04
CA GLU A 547 26.27 -46.80 -7.38
C GLU A 547 26.30 -45.61 -8.32
N LEU A 548 26.77 -45.80 -9.56
CA LEU A 548 26.76 -44.75 -10.58
C LEU A 548 25.33 -44.29 -10.91
N ILE A 549 24.39 -45.21 -11.09
CA ILE A 549 22.97 -44.88 -11.36
C ILE A 549 22.37 -44.07 -10.22
N ALA A 550 22.55 -44.50 -8.96
CA ALA A 550 22.07 -43.75 -7.81
C ALA A 550 22.73 -42.38 -7.70
N PHE A 551 24.03 -42.30 -7.95
CA PHE A 551 24.77 -41.03 -7.90
C PHE A 551 24.23 -40.03 -8.94
N VAL A 552 24.00 -40.45 -10.18
CA VAL A 552 23.41 -39.60 -11.23
C VAL A 552 22.00 -39.15 -10.85
N ALA A 553 21.18 -40.04 -10.29
CA ALA A 553 19.84 -39.69 -9.82
C ALA A 553 19.87 -38.66 -8.68
N TYR A 554 20.73 -38.84 -7.68
CA TYR A 554 20.90 -37.88 -6.58
C TYR A 554 21.39 -36.52 -7.07
N ASN A 555 22.34 -36.51 -8.01
CA ASN A 555 22.83 -35.28 -8.62
C ASN A 555 21.66 -34.52 -9.29
N ALA A 556 20.86 -35.19 -10.12
CA ALA A 556 19.71 -34.58 -10.79
C ALA A 556 18.65 -34.05 -9.80
N MET A 557 18.40 -34.78 -8.71
CA MET A 557 17.43 -34.39 -7.67
C MET A 557 17.86 -33.15 -6.90
N ILE A 558 19.16 -32.92 -6.71
CA ILE A 558 19.70 -31.72 -6.03
C ILE A 558 19.66 -30.50 -6.96
N SER A 559 19.84 -30.68 -8.28
CA SER A 559 19.87 -29.56 -9.22
C SER A 559 18.57 -28.75 -9.23
N TRP A 560 17.39 -29.37 -9.03
CA TRP A 560 16.11 -28.66 -9.06
C TRP A 560 15.85 -27.75 -7.84
N PRO A 561 16.00 -28.23 -6.59
CA PRO A 561 15.97 -27.40 -5.37
C PRO A 561 16.87 -26.16 -5.43
N VAL A 562 18.10 -26.31 -5.94
CA VAL A 562 19.07 -25.21 -6.05
C VAL A 562 18.54 -24.10 -6.96
N ARG A 563 17.81 -24.45 -8.04
CA ARG A 563 17.19 -23.47 -8.95
C ARG A 563 16.10 -22.62 -8.30
N LEU A 564 15.39 -23.15 -7.29
CA LEU A 564 14.29 -22.43 -6.65
C LEU A 564 14.76 -21.38 -5.62
N LEU A 565 16.00 -21.47 -5.12
CA LEU A 565 16.51 -20.59 -4.06
C LEU A 565 16.39 -19.10 -4.41
N GLY A 566 16.67 -18.73 -5.66
CA GLY A 566 16.57 -17.32 -6.11
C GLY A 566 15.14 -16.77 -6.03
N ARG A 567 14.12 -17.59 -6.32
CA ARG A 567 12.71 -17.21 -6.17
C ARG A 567 12.37 -17.00 -4.70
N VAL A 568 12.81 -17.90 -3.83
CA VAL A 568 12.52 -17.79 -2.39
C VAL A 568 13.09 -16.51 -1.80
N ILE A 569 14.32 -16.13 -2.13
CA ILE A 569 14.94 -14.89 -1.65
C ILE A 569 14.11 -13.65 -2.08
N SER A 570 13.61 -13.64 -3.33
CA SER A 570 12.77 -12.56 -3.84
C SER A 570 11.46 -12.45 -3.06
N GLU A 571 10.75 -13.58 -2.89
CA GLU A 571 9.46 -13.61 -2.20
C GLU A 571 9.59 -13.33 -0.70
N MET A 572 10.68 -13.78 -0.07
CA MET A 572 11.04 -13.41 1.31
C MET A 572 11.20 -11.89 1.46
N SER A 573 11.84 -11.24 0.49
CA SER A 573 12.03 -9.79 0.52
C SER A 573 10.69 -9.06 0.41
N LYS A 574 9.81 -9.48 -0.51
CA LYS A 574 8.46 -8.92 -0.67
C LYS A 574 7.62 -9.10 0.60
N ALA A 575 7.57 -10.31 1.14
CA ALA A 575 6.86 -10.59 2.39
C ALA A 575 7.43 -9.77 3.55
N GLY A 576 8.73 -9.54 3.59
CA GLY A 576 9.37 -8.66 4.56
C GLY A 576 8.82 -7.23 4.54
N VAL A 577 8.51 -6.68 3.36
CA VAL A 577 7.91 -5.34 3.22
C VAL A 577 6.44 -5.36 3.66
N SER A 578 5.65 -6.34 3.21
CA SER A 578 4.26 -6.49 3.64
C SER A 578 4.14 -6.65 5.17
N ILE A 579 5.05 -7.41 5.80
CA ILE A 579 5.10 -7.54 7.26
C ILE A 579 5.39 -6.19 7.93
N ASP A 580 6.30 -5.37 7.37
CA ASP A 580 6.57 -4.03 7.93
C ASP A 580 5.35 -3.11 7.85
N ARG A 581 4.58 -3.16 6.75
CA ARG A 581 3.34 -2.39 6.59
C ARG A 581 2.25 -2.83 7.57
N LEU A 582 2.05 -4.14 7.74
CA LEU A 582 1.11 -4.66 8.75
C LEU A 582 1.56 -4.34 10.18
N ARG A 583 2.87 -4.37 10.45
CA ARG A 583 3.43 -4.01 11.75
C ARG A 583 3.16 -2.55 12.10
N TYR A 584 3.25 -1.64 11.13
CA TYR A 584 2.84 -0.24 11.33
C TYR A 584 1.37 -0.13 11.77
N ILE A 585 0.46 -0.85 11.09
CA ILE A 585 -0.95 -0.88 11.49
C ILE A 585 -1.09 -1.43 12.91
N MET A 586 -0.54 -2.63 13.17
CA MET A 586 -0.73 -3.35 14.44
C MET A 586 -0.04 -2.73 15.66
N ASN A 587 0.90 -1.81 15.43
CA ASN A 587 1.55 -0.99 16.45
C ASN A 587 0.91 0.40 16.57
N SER A 588 -0.05 0.76 15.71
CA SER A 588 -0.78 2.01 15.84
C SER A 588 -1.68 1.94 17.07
N GLU A 589 -1.71 3.03 17.84
CA GLU A 589 -2.49 3.08 19.08
C GLU A 589 -3.98 3.15 18.74
N VAL A 590 -4.75 2.24 19.34
CA VAL A 590 -6.22 2.25 19.29
C VAL A 590 -6.77 3.32 20.22
N GLU A 591 -7.97 3.80 19.93
CA GLU A 591 -8.72 4.65 20.86
C GLU A 591 -8.89 3.92 22.21
N LYS A 592 -8.60 4.62 23.31
CA LYS A 592 -8.79 4.13 24.68
C LYS A 592 -9.47 5.19 25.52
N ASP A 593 -10.43 4.76 26.32
CA ASP A 593 -11.03 5.57 27.37
C ASP A 593 -10.06 5.70 28.55
N ASP A 594 -10.20 6.78 29.33
CA ASP A 594 -9.52 6.93 30.61
C ASP A 594 -10.06 5.89 31.60
N GLU A 595 -9.22 5.40 32.52
CA GLU A 595 -9.61 4.36 33.49
C GLU A 595 -10.80 4.79 34.39
N ASP A 596 -10.97 6.09 34.62
CA ASP A 596 -12.03 6.70 35.42
C ASP A 596 -13.22 7.21 34.58
N ALA A 597 -13.28 6.88 33.28
CA ALA A 597 -14.33 7.37 32.40
C ALA A 597 -15.74 6.87 32.79
N GLY A 598 -16.66 7.81 32.98
CA GLY A 598 -18.04 7.56 33.42
C GLY A 598 -19.08 7.65 32.30
N GLU A 599 -20.35 7.46 32.69
CA GLU A 599 -21.53 7.56 31.82
C GLU A 599 -22.52 8.59 32.42
N PRO A 600 -22.20 9.90 32.42
CA PRO A 600 -23.05 10.93 33.01
C PRO A 600 -24.31 11.19 32.15
N PRO A 601 -25.35 11.84 32.68
CA PRO A 601 -26.49 12.29 31.87
C PRO A 601 -26.06 13.31 30.79
N LEU A 602 -26.40 13.04 29.53
CA LEU A 602 -26.02 13.88 28.38
C LEU A 602 -27.12 14.87 27.94
N ASN A 603 -28.22 14.96 28.68
CA ASN A 603 -29.32 15.92 28.48
C ASN A 603 -29.11 17.23 29.26
N LYS A 604 -27.87 17.71 29.32
CA LYS A 604 -27.44 18.87 30.10
C LYS A 604 -26.77 19.91 29.21
N ASP A 605 -26.47 21.08 29.78
CA ASP A 605 -25.79 22.17 29.09
C ASP A 605 -24.44 21.71 28.53
N ILE A 606 -24.11 22.15 27.31
CA ILE A 606 -22.81 21.92 26.68
C ILE A 606 -22.03 23.22 26.76
N GLU A 607 -20.80 23.18 27.28
CA GLU A 607 -19.96 24.37 27.43
C GLU A 607 -18.61 24.16 26.77
N PHE A 608 -18.27 25.05 25.84
CA PHE A 608 -16.94 25.19 25.28
C PHE A 608 -16.24 26.30 26.06
N ASN A 609 -15.11 25.98 26.70
CA ASN A 609 -14.37 26.91 27.54
C ASN A 609 -12.92 27.04 27.06
N HIS A 610 -12.60 28.20 26.46
CA HIS A 610 -11.29 28.59 25.93
C HIS A 610 -10.70 27.55 24.95
N VAL A 611 -11.56 27.02 24.07
CA VAL A 611 -11.21 25.90 23.19
C VAL A 611 -10.29 26.35 22.06
N SER A 612 -9.09 25.80 22.05
CA SER A 612 -8.04 26.04 21.05
C SER A 612 -7.56 24.72 20.46
N PHE A 613 -7.61 24.60 19.14
CA PHE A 613 -7.34 23.33 18.47
C PHE A 613 -6.59 23.50 17.15
N THR A 614 -5.62 22.60 16.94
CA THR A 614 -4.85 22.45 15.71
C THR A 614 -4.79 20.97 15.35
N TYR A 615 -5.14 20.60 14.11
CA TYR A 615 -4.91 19.24 13.62
C TYR A 615 -3.42 18.89 13.66
N GLU A 616 -3.08 17.63 13.93
CA GLU A 616 -1.68 17.16 14.01
C GLU A 616 -0.87 17.45 12.73
N ASN A 617 -1.56 17.47 11.57
CA ASN A 617 -0.99 17.77 10.25
C ASN A 617 -0.97 19.28 9.92
N GLY A 618 -1.59 20.12 10.75
CA GLY A 618 -1.74 21.56 10.60
C GLY A 618 -0.58 22.35 11.20
N THR A 619 -0.31 23.55 10.66
CA THR A 619 0.59 24.55 11.29
C THR A 619 -0.19 25.79 11.72
N ALA A 620 -1.44 25.89 11.30
CA ALA A 620 -2.33 26.98 11.64
C ALA A 620 -3.41 26.45 12.57
N GLU A 621 -3.59 27.15 13.67
CA GLU A 621 -4.64 26.93 14.64
C GLU A 621 -6.01 27.15 13.99
N ILE A 622 -6.88 26.15 14.08
CA ILE A 622 -8.19 26.10 13.43
C ILE A 622 -9.25 26.74 14.33
N LEU A 623 -9.21 26.44 15.63
CA LEU A 623 -10.03 27.08 16.66
C LEU A 623 -9.11 27.83 17.60
N LYS A 624 -9.45 29.08 17.90
CA LYS A 624 -8.61 30.03 18.64
C LYS A 624 -9.42 30.62 19.78
N ASP A 625 -9.27 30.07 20.97
CA ASP A 625 -9.91 30.58 22.18
C ASP A 625 -11.44 30.72 22.04
N VAL A 626 -12.09 29.62 21.63
CA VAL A 626 -13.54 29.57 21.41
C VAL A 626 -14.25 29.24 22.72
N SER A 627 -15.11 30.16 23.18
CA SER A 627 -15.95 29.98 24.36
C SER A 627 -17.40 30.29 24.05
N PHE A 628 -18.31 29.36 24.38
CA PHE A 628 -19.76 29.56 24.30
C PHE A 628 -20.50 28.46 25.07
N LYS A 629 -21.78 28.69 25.37
CA LYS A 629 -22.64 27.76 26.09
C LYS A 629 -23.90 27.44 25.30
N VAL A 630 -24.23 26.15 25.21
CA VAL A 630 -25.47 25.62 24.64
C VAL A 630 -26.34 25.12 25.79
N GLU A 631 -27.48 25.77 26.01
CA GLU A 631 -28.43 25.38 27.05
C GLU A 631 -29.16 24.08 26.69
N ALA A 632 -29.42 23.24 27.70
CA ALA A 632 -30.11 21.97 27.51
C ALA A 632 -31.49 22.15 26.85
N GLY A 633 -31.78 21.39 25.80
CA GLY A 633 -33.06 21.42 25.09
C GLY A 633 -33.27 22.64 24.19
N LYS A 634 -32.26 23.50 24.02
CA LYS A 634 -32.30 24.64 23.09
C LYS A 634 -31.66 24.31 21.75
N THR A 635 -32.04 25.06 20.72
CA THR A 635 -31.45 24.99 19.39
C THR A 635 -30.42 26.10 19.20
N VAL A 636 -29.18 25.73 18.92
CA VAL A 636 -28.09 26.66 18.62
C VAL A 636 -27.66 26.55 17.17
N GLY A 637 -27.66 27.69 16.47
CA GLY A 637 -27.17 27.81 15.11
C GLY A 637 -25.70 28.20 15.07
N VAL A 638 -24.89 27.58 14.20
CA VAL A 638 -23.49 27.96 13.98
C VAL A 638 -23.33 28.44 12.54
N LEU A 639 -23.10 29.74 12.37
CA LEU A 639 -22.88 30.40 11.08
C LEU A 639 -21.38 30.67 10.87
N GLY A 640 -20.89 30.52 9.64
CA GLY A 640 -19.52 30.92 9.31
C GLY A 640 -19.06 30.45 7.94
N GLY A 641 -18.03 31.08 7.38
CA GLY A 641 -17.47 30.71 6.08
C GLY A 641 -16.82 29.31 6.06
N THR A 642 -16.50 28.79 4.87
CA THR A 642 -15.72 27.54 4.73
C THR A 642 -14.36 27.69 5.42
N GLY A 643 -13.95 26.68 6.20
CA GLY A 643 -12.68 26.70 6.94
C GLY A 643 -12.67 27.56 8.21
N SER A 644 -13.82 28.06 8.67
CA SER A 644 -13.93 28.78 9.95
C SER A 644 -13.79 27.89 11.20
N GLY A 645 -13.91 26.57 11.05
CA GLY A 645 -13.80 25.59 12.16
C GLY A 645 -15.11 24.94 12.60
N LYS A 646 -16.23 25.16 11.90
CA LYS A 646 -17.57 24.67 12.29
C LYS A 646 -17.63 23.14 12.49
N SER A 647 -17.25 22.35 11.47
CA SER A 647 -17.24 20.89 11.60
C SER A 647 -16.21 20.41 12.63
N THR A 648 -15.09 21.13 12.80
CA THR A 648 -14.10 20.84 13.84
C THR A 648 -14.69 20.93 15.24
N LEU A 649 -15.58 21.89 15.53
CA LEU A 649 -16.27 21.96 16.83
C LEU A 649 -17.06 20.69 17.12
N MET A 650 -17.71 20.12 16.10
CA MET A 650 -18.52 18.92 16.25
C MET A 650 -17.64 17.68 16.41
N TYR A 651 -16.56 17.57 15.62
CA TYR A 651 -15.61 16.47 15.74
C TYR A 651 -14.84 16.46 17.07
N LEU A 652 -14.77 17.61 17.75
CA LEU A 652 -14.25 17.67 19.12
C LEU A 652 -15.32 17.26 20.14
N LEU A 653 -16.58 17.67 19.93
CA LEU A 653 -17.70 17.34 20.81
C LEU A 653 -18.00 15.84 20.85
N ASP A 654 -17.97 15.15 19.70
CA ASP A 654 -18.16 13.69 19.61
C ASP A 654 -16.87 12.88 19.84
N ARG A 655 -15.76 13.59 20.14
CA ARG A 655 -14.43 13.06 20.40
C ARG A 655 -13.90 12.20 19.24
N LEU A 656 -14.20 12.56 17.99
CA LEU A 656 -13.46 12.07 16.81
C LEU A 656 -12.02 12.62 16.76
N TYR A 657 -11.82 13.83 17.28
CA TYR A 657 -10.50 14.36 17.63
C TYR A 657 -10.43 14.65 19.13
N ASN A 658 -9.29 14.36 19.74
CA ASN A 658 -9.05 14.71 21.14
C ASN A 658 -8.58 16.17 21.27
N LEU A 659 -9.17 16.89 22.20
CA LEU A 659 -8.70 18.23 22.57
C LEU A 659 -7.40 18.10 23.40
N PRO A 660 -6.30 18.78 23.04
CA PRO A 660 -5.08 18.79 23.84
C PRO A 660 -5.34 19.28 25.27
N GLU A 661 -4.55 18.82 26.25
CA GLU A 661 -4.71 19.25 27.66
C GLU A 661 -4.66 20.78 27.83
N ASN A 662 -3.80 21.45 27.06
CA ASN A 662 -3.66 22.91 27.06
C ASN A 662 -4.65 23.64 26.14
N GLY A 663 -5.57 22.91 25.50
CA GLY A 663 -6.50 23.42 24.50
C GLY A 663 -7.85 23.88 25.05
N GLY A 664 -7.98 24.05 26.37
CA GLY A 664 -9.25 24.37 27.02
C GLY A 664 -10.02 23.13 27.46
N SER A 665 -11.36 23.25 27.56
CA SER A 665 -12.24 22.13 27.94
C SER A 665 -13.59 22.21 27.23
N ILE A 666 -14.17 21.04 26.97
CA ILE A 666 -15.54 20.89 26.50
C ILE A 666 -16.25 20.04 27.56
N THR A 667 -17.35 20.54 28.11
CA THR A 667 -18.08 19.86 29.17
C THR A 667 -19.55 19.67 28.81
N ILE A 668 -20.15 18.58 29.30
CA ILE A 668 -21.59 18.31 29.22
C ILE A 668 -22.08 18.14 30.66
N GLY A 669 -22.96 19.03 31.11
CA GLY A 669 -23.42 19.07 32.50
C GLY A 669 -22.31 19.29 33.52
N GLY A 670 -21.22 19.98 33.12
CA GLY A 670 -20.04 20.22 33.94
C GLY A 670 -19.03 19.05 33.99
N VAL A 671 -19.31 17.93 33.31
CA VAL A 671 -18.35 16.82 33.17
C VAL A 671 -17.58 16.99 31.87
N ASP A 672 -16.25 17.01 31.94
CA ASP A 672 -15.39 17.08 30.77
C ASP A 672 -15.57 15.84 29.88
N ILE A 673 -15.75 16.04 28.56
CA ILE A 673 -15.96 14.95 27.59
C ILE A 673 -14.81 13.93 27.56
N ARG A 674 -13.60 14.31 28.00
CA ARG A 674 -12.46 13.40 28.13
C ARG A 674 -12.71 12.30 29.17
N LYS A 675 -13.47 12.62 30.22
CA LYS A 675 -13.86 11.71 31.32
C LYS A 675 -15.16 10.96 31.05
N ILE A 676 -15.68 11.01 29.82
CA ILE A 676 -16.87 10.29 29.39
C ILE A 676 -16.42 9.17 28.45
N LYS A 677 -16.97 7.96 28.64
CA LYS A 677 -16.67 6.83 27.74
C LYS A 677 -17.08 7.17 26.30
N MET A 678 -16.18 6.98 25.35
CA MET A 678 -16.39 7.33 23.93
C MET A 678 -17.60 6.65 23.32
N HIS A 679 -17.78 5.35 23.57
CA HIS A 679 -18.95 4.61 23.07
C HIS A 679 -20.26 5.23 23.58
N TYR A 680 -20.34 5.53 24.89
CA TYR A 680 -21.53 6.13 25.50
C TYR A 680 -21.79 7.56 24.99
N LEU A 681 -20.74 8.36 24.81
CA LEU A 681 -20.84 9.69 24.22
C LEU A 681 -21.41 9.64 22.79
N ARG A 682 -20.84 8.79 21.93
CA ARG A 682 -21.25 8.64 20.52
C ARG A 682 -22.63 7.98 20.35
N GLU A 683 -23.06 7.11 21.27
CA GLU A 683 -24.42 6.54 21.28
C GLU A 683 -25.51 7.60 21.59
N ASN A 684 -25.14 8.66 22.30
CA ASN A 684 -26.04 9.74 22.74
C ASN A 684 -25.91 11.04 21.91
N ILE A 685 -24.98 11.09 20.96
CA ILE A 685 -24.86 12.21 20.01
C ILE A 685 -25.30 11.71 18.63
N GLY A 686 -26.40 12.26 18.14
CA GLY A 686 -26.85 12.05 16.77
C GLY A 686 -26.15 13.01 15.82
N PHE A 687 -25.58 12.48 14.74
CA PHE A 687 -24.84 13.28 13.76
C PHE A 687 -25.38 13.06 12.35
N VAL A 688 -25.74 14.14 11.64
CA VAL A 688 -26.01 14.13 10.20
C VAL A 688 -24.94 14.93 9.47
N LEU A 689 -24.10 14.23 8.71
CA LEU A 689 -23.00 14.83 7.94
C LEU A 689 -23.52 15.59 6.71
N GLN A 690 -22.73 16.57 6.25
CA GLN A 690 -23.01 17.33 5.02
C GLN A 690 -23.18 16.43 3.80
N GLU A 691 -22.27 15.47 3.64
CA GLU A 691 -22.34 14.40 2.64
C GLU A 691 -22.70 13.08 3.33
N PRO A 692 -23.99 12.69 3.37
CA PRO A 692 -24.41 11.47 4.03
C PRO A 692 -23.91 10.23 3.29
N PHE A 693 -23.37 9.28 4.05
CA PHE A 693 -22.97 7.96 3.55
C PHE A 693 -24.07 6.94 3.82
N LEU A 694 -24.44 6.17 2.80
CA LEU A 694 -25.38 5.05 2.92
C LEU A 694 -24.67 3.76 2.53
N PHE A 695 -24.86 2.72 3.31
CA PHE A 695 -24.29 1.41 3.05
C PHE A 695 -25.04 0.74 1.90
N SER A 696 -24.33 -0.13 1.18
CA SER A 696 -24.89 -0.94 0.09
C SER A 696 -25.80 -2.04 0.67
N ARG A 697 -27.01 -1.67 1.08
CA ARG A 697 -27.99 -2.44 1.88
C ARG A 697 -29.42 -1.95 1.59
N THR A 698 -30.43 -2.62 2.14
CA THR A 698 -31.83 -2.17 2.02
C THR A 698 -32.07 -0.83 2.73
N LEU A 699 -33.16 -0.12 2.40
CA LEU A 699 -33.56 1.10 3.12
C LEU A 699 -33.88 0.81 4.59
N PHE A 700 -34.52 -0.33 4.87
CA PHE A 700 -34.77 -0.80 6.24
C PHE A 700 -33.47 -0.90 7.04
N GLU A 701 -32.47 -1.62 6.51
CA GLU A 701 -31.16 -1.81 7.17
C GLU A 701 -30.37 -0.51 7.28
N ASN A 702 -30.46 0.36 6.27
CA ASN A 702 -29.80 1.66 6.31
C ASN A 702 -30.39 2.54 7.42
N ILE A 703 -31.71 2.69 7.50
CA ILE A 703 -32.36 3.51 8.54
C ILE A 703 -32.14 2.89 9.93
N GLY A 704 -32.18 1.56 10.03
CA GLY A 704 -31.98 0.82 11.27
C GLY A 704 -30.54 0.72 11.77
N ILE A 705 -29.56 1.28 11.06
CA ILE A 705 -28.13 0.98 11.27
C ILE A 705 -27.60 1.37 12.66
N THR A 706 -28.17 2.39 13.28
CA THR A 706 -27.79 2.89 14.61
C THR A 706 -28.52 2.16 15.74
N SER A 707 -29.53 1.32 15.43
CA SER A 707 -30.29 0.58 16.41
C SER A 707 -29.82 -0.87 16.51
N LYS A 708 -29.55 -1.34 17.74
CA LYS A 708 -29.12 -2.73 18.02
C LYS A 708 -30.17 -3.77 17.62
N SER A 709 -31.45 -3.39 17.55
CA SER A 709 -32.57 -4.27 17.22
C SER A 709 -33.73 -3.49 16.60
N ALA A 710 -33.51 -2.89 15.42
CA ALA A 710 -34.50 -2.08 14.73
C ALA A 710 -35.76 -2.90 14.38
N LYS A 711 -36.94 -2.42 14.79
CA LYS A 711 -38.23 -2.93 14.32
C LYS A 711 -38.75 -2.07 13.17
N MET A 712 -39.55 -2.67 12.29
CA MET A 712 -40.15 -1.96 11.15
C MET A 712 -41.00 -0.75 11.60
N GLU A 713 -41.67 -0.83 12.75
CA GLU A 713 -42.44 0.27 13.31
C GLU A 713 -41.56 1.48 13.66
N ASP A 714 -40.41 1.25 14.30
CA ASP A 714 -39.45 2.29 14.67
C ASP A 714 -38.82 2.92 13.43
N VAL A 715 -38.41 2.09 12.46
CA VAL A 715 -37.89 2.52 11.17
C VAL A 715 -38.89 3.39 10.43
N ARG A 716 -40.17 2.98 10.39
CA ARG A 716 -41.23 3.73 9.74
C ARG A 716 -41.54 5.05 10.47
N LYS A 717 -41.49 5.05 11.80
CA LYS A 717 -41.65 6.28 12.60
C LYS A 717 -40.52 7.27 12.30
N ALA A 718 -39.27 6.82 12.28
CA ALA A 718 -38.12 7.64 11.93
C ALA A 718 -38.21 8.18 10.48
N ALA A 719 -38.59 7.32 9.53
CA ALA A 719 -38.79 7.73 8.13
C ALA A 719 -39.92 8.76 7.98
N LYS A 720 -41.00 8.68 8.76
CA LYS A 720 -42.06 9.70 8.77
C LYS A 720 -41.56 11.04 9.31
N MET A 721 -40.82 11.03 10.41
CA MET A 721 -40.24 12.26 10.99
C MET A 721 -39.27 12.94 10.01
N ALA A 722 -38.49 12.15 9.27
CA ALA A 722 -37.60 12.65 8.22
C ALA A 722 -38.29 12.97 6.88
N SER A 723 -39.64 12.96 6.82
CA SER A 723 -40.41 13.17 5.58
C SER A 723 -40.01 12.24 4.43
N LEU A 724 -39.64 10.99 4.73
CA LEU A 724 -39.15 9.98 3.78
C LEU A 724 -40.16 8.86 3.51
N ASP A 725 -41.05 8.52 4.46
CA ASP A 725 -41.98 7.38 4.38
C ASP A 725 -42.79 7.35 3.07
N ASP A 726 -43.32 8.49 2.62
CA ASP A 726 -44.11 8.55 1.37
C ASP A 726 -43.25 8.38 0.12
N THR A 727 -41.98 8.80 0.17
CA THR A 727 -41.04 8.53 -0.93
C THR A 727 -40.72 7.04 -1.00
N ILE A 728 -40.56 6.38 0.16
CA ILE A 728 -40.26 4.94 0.23
C ILE A 728 -41.43 4.12 -0.32
N LYS A 729 -42.68 4.48 -0.01
CA LYS A 729 -43.88 3.79 -0.54
C LYS A 729 -43.97 3.81 -2.07
N ASN A 730 -43.33 4.78 -2.71
CA ASN A 730 -43.32 4.90 -4.17
C ASN A 730 -42.20 4.07 -4.82
N PHE A 731 -41.29 3.46 -4.06
CA PHE A 731 -40.37 2.46 -4.59
C PHE A 731 -41.06 1.11 -4.71
N ASP A 732 -40.74 0.37 -5.78
CA ASP A 732 -41.35 -0.94 -6.07
C ASP A 732 -41.23 -1.94 -4.91
N GLU A 733 -40.09 -1.91 -4.20
CA GLU A 733 -39.79 -2.81 -3.07
C GLU A 733 -39.97 -2.11 -1.70
N GLY A 734 -40.48 -0.88 -1.67
CA GLY A 734 -40.69 -0.15 -0.42
C GLY A 734 -39.42 -0.07 0.44
N TYR A 735 -39.50 -0.52 1.69
CA TYR A 735 -38.37 -0.52 2.64
C TYR A 735 -37.30 -1.58 2.31
N ASP A 736 -37.63 -2.59 1.51
CA ASP A 736 -36.67 -3.62 1.08
C ASP A 736 -35.83 -3.16 -0.12
N THR A 737 -36.15 -1.98 -0.69
CA THR A 737 -35.39 -1.39 -1.81
C THR A 737 -33.90 -1.29 -1.46
N PHE A 738 -33.07 -1.93 -2.27
CA PHE A 738 -31.62 -1.91 -2.12
C PHE A 738 -31.03 -0.57 -2.58
N VAL A 739 -30.15 0.03 -1.78
CA VAL A 739 -29.46 1.31 -2.07
C VAL A 739 -27.97 1.03 -2.27
N GLY A 740 -27.32 1.66 -3.27
CA GLY A 740 -25.88 1.52 -3.52
C GLY A 740 -25.54 1.27 -5.00
N GLU A 741 -24.28 0.91 -5.32
CA GLU A 741 -23.83 0.64 -6.70
C GLU A 741 -24.64 -0.45 -7.42
N ARG A 742 -25.22 -1.40 -6.68
CA ARG A 742 -26.06 -2.49 -7.21
C ARG A 742 -27.56 -2.23 -7.09
N GLY A 743 -27.96 -1.12 -6.46
CA GLY A 743 -29.34 -0.79 -6.13
C GLY A 743 -29.83 0.50 -6.79
N VAL A 744 -30.90 1.08 -6.23
CA VAL A 744 -31.42 2.37 -6.67
C VAL A 744 -30.48 3.49 -6.23
N THR A 745 -30.23 4.44 -7.13
CA THR A 745 -29.52 5.67 -6.79
C THR A 745 -30.51 6.69 -6.24
N LEU A 746 -30.45 6.93 -4.92
CA LEU A 746 -31.24 7.98 -4.28
C LEU A 746 -30.78 9.38 -4.72
N SER A 747 -31.71 10.32 -4.83
CA SER A 747 -31.41 11.75 -5.03
C SER A 747 -30.71 12.34 -3.81
N GLY A 748 -30.04 13.50 -3.96
CA GLY A 748 -29.34 14.16 -2.85
C GLY A 748 -30.23 14.40 -1.63
N GLY A 749 -31.42 14.96 -1.83
CA GLY A 749 -32.40 15.18 -0.76
C GLY A 749 -33.00 13.89 -0.18
N GLN A 750 -33.09 12.80 -0.95
CA GLN A 750 -33.49 11.49 -0.42
C GLN A 750 -32.39 10.88 0.47
N LYS A 751 -31.11 11.01 0.06
CA LYS A 751 -29.97 10.56 0.87
C LYS A 751 -29.89 11.31 2.20
N GLN A 752 -30.05 12.64 2.18
CA GLN A 752 -30.07 13.44 3.42
C GLN A 752 -31.23 13.04 4.33
N ARG A 753 -32.45 12.90 3.80
CA ARG A 753 -33.60 12.42 4.59
C ARG A 753 -33.38 11.02 5.17
N THR A 754 -32.69 10.13 4.44
CA THR A 754 -32.33 8.80 4.94
C THR A 754 -31.36 8.90 6.12
N ALA A 755 -30.34 9.76 6.03
CA ALA A 755 -29.42 10.01 7.14
C ALA A 755 -30.08 10.69 8.35
N ILE A 756 -31.04 11.59 8.13
CA ILE A 756 -31.85 12.15 9.22
C ILE A 756 -32.65 11.03 9.91
N ALA A 757 -33.27 10.12 9.15
CA ALA A 757 -33.97 8.97 9.72
C ALA A 757 -33.03 8.03 10.52
N GLN A 758 -31.79 7.83 10.07
CA GLN A 758 -30.75 7.08 10.80
C GLN A 758 -30.44 7.67 12.17
N MET A 759 -30.40 9.00 12.27
CA MET A 759 -30.19 9.67 13.54
C MET A 759 -31.43 9.58 14.44
N LEU A 760 -32.63 9.75 13.87
CA LEU A 760 -33.87 9.85 14.65
C LEU A 760 -34.36 8.53 15.23
N ILE A 761 -33.92 7.38 14.71
CA ILE A 761 -34.35 6.08 15.23
C ILE A 761 -33.89 5.85 16.68
N THR A 762 -32.75 6.41 17.11
CA THR A 762 -32.25 6.28 18.49
C THR A 762 -32.70 7.43 19.41
N ASN A 763 -33.31 8.48 18.85
CA ASN A 763 -33.75 9.68 19.58
C ASN A 763 -32.68 10.24 20.55
N PRO A 764 -31.48 10.61 20.06
CA PRO A 764 -30.37 11.01 20.90
C PRO A 764 -30.65 12.35 21.62
N PRO A 765 -30.16 12.55 22.87
CA PRO A 765 -30.35 13.79 23.63
C PRO A 765 -29.62 14.99 23.02
N ILE A 766 -28.61 14.77 22.18
CA ILE A 766 -27.89 15.81 21.45
C ILE A 766 -27.97 15.50 19.96
N MET A 767 -28.45 16.44 19.14
CA MET A 767 -28.61 16.28 17.70
C MET A 767 -27.77 17.32 16.95
N ILE A 768 -26.96 16.89 15.99
CA ILE A 768 -26.06 17.73 15.21
C ILE A 768 -26.41 17.59 13.73
N PHE A 769 -26.70 18.73 13.08
CA PHE A 769 -26.96 18.83 11.65
C PHE A 769 -25.84 19.65 10.98
N ASP A 770 -24.92 18.99 10.26
CA ASP A 770 -23.82 19.67 9.54
C ASP A 770 -24.22 19.99 8.10
N ASP A 771 -24.81 21.16 7.87
CA ASP A 771 -25.28 21.64 6.55
C ASP A 771 -26.21 20.63 5.82
N SER A 772 -26.80 19.71 6.59
CA SER A 772 -27.53 18.54 6.09
C SER A 772 -28.99 18.83 5.73
N LEU A 773 -29.44 20.07 5.92
CA LEU A 773 -30.76 20.55 5.49
C LEU A 773 -30.65 21.34 4.17
N SER A 774 -29.43 21.60 3.70
CA SER A 774 -29.20 22.42 2.51
C SER A 774 -29.60 21.73 1.19
N ALA A 775 -29.55 20.40 1.11
CA ALA A 775 -29.96 19.66 -0.09
C ALA A 775 -31.45 19.23 -0.04
N VAL A 776 -32.15 19.63 1.01
CA VAL A 776 -33.60 19.48 1.17
C VAL A 776 -34.30 20.76 0.72
N ASP A 777 -35.43 20.64 0.03
CA ASP A 777 -36.24 21.80 -0.35
C ASP A 777 -36.86 22.48 0.89
N THR A 778 -37.19 23.76 0.78
CA THR A 778 -37.65 24.58 1.90
C THR A 778 -38.92 24.05 2.58
N GLU A 779 -39.84 23.44 1.83
CA GLU A 779 -41.08 22.89 2.39
C GLU A 779 -40.79 21.62 3.22
N THR A 780 -39.96 20.73 2.68
CA THR A 780 -39.55 19.50 3.37
C THR A 780 -38.70 19.81 4.61
N ASP A 781 -37.81 20.79 4.54
CA ASP A 781 -37.02 21.26 5.69
C ASP A 781 -37.93 21.78 6.81
N ALA A 782 -38.92 22.62 6.49
CA ALA A 782 -39.91 23.10 7.45
C ALA A 782 -40.72 21.95 8.10
N LYS A 783 -41.09 20.93 7.32
CA LYS A 783 -41.78 19.73 7.84
C LYS A 783 -40.90 18.93 8.81
N ILE A 784 -39.63 18.75 8.47
CA ILE A 784 -38.68 18.04 9.33
C ILE A 784 -38.50 18.79 10.64
N ARG A 785 -38.27 20.11 10.61
CA ARG A 785 -38.14 20.92 11.84
C ARG A 785 -39.40 20.89 12.69
N ALA A 786 -40.59 21.05 12.08
CA ALA A 786 -41.85 20.95 12.82
C ALA A 786 -42.07 19.54 13.42
N ALA A 787 -41.55 18.48 12.79
CA ALA A 787 -41.57 17.14 13.34
C ALA A 787 -40.59 16.98 14.51
N LEU A 788 -39.38 17.56 14.39
CA LEU A 788 -38.37 17.62 15.43
C LEU A 788 -38.90 18.38 16.65
N ASP A 789 -39.45 19.58 16.50
CA ASP A 789 -39.97 20.38 17.62
C ASP A 789 -41.07 19.65 18.40
N LYS A 790 -41.90 18.85 17.70
CA LYS A 790 -42.98 18.06 18.31
C LYS A 790 -42.51 16.80 19.04
N HIS A 791 -41.41 16.19 18.61
CA HIS A 791 -40.94 14.89 19.11
C HIS A 791 -39.67 14.98 19.96
N ALA A 792 -38.85 15.99 19.75
CA ALA A 792 -37.53 16.18 20.33
C ALA A 792 -37.55 17.18 21.50
N GLY A 793 -38.70 17.40 22.14
CA GLY A 793 -38.97 18.50 23.10
C GLY A 793 -38.09 18.59 24.36
N MET A 794 -36.96 17.88 24.43
CA MET A 794 -35.89 18.04 25.42
C MET A 794 -34.48 17.81 24.84
N ALA A 795 -34.32 17.55 23.54
CA ALA A 795 -33.03 17.31 22.92
C ALA A 795 -32.35 18.65 22.56
N THR A 796 -31.07 18.75 22.90
CA THR A 796 -30.24 19.89 22.51
C THR A 796 -29.88 19.77 21.04
N THR A 797 -30.17 20.78 20.23
CA THR A 797 -29.95 20.73 18.77
C THR A 797 -28.89 21.74 18.34
N ILE A 798 -27.90 21.29 17.58
CA ILE A 798 -26.86 22.15 16.98
C ILE A 798 -27.01 22.10 15.46
N ILE A 799 -27.28 23.25 14.85
CA ILE A 799 -27.46 23.38 13.40
C ILE A 799 -26.30 24.18 12.83
N ILE A 800 -25.48 23.55 12.01
CA ILE A 800 -24.45 24.22 11.23
C ILE A 800 -25.04 24.48 9.85
N SER A 801 -25.01 25.73 9.40
CA SER A 801 -25.47 26.07 8.05
C SER A 801 -24.73 27.29 7.54
N HIS A 802 -24.63 27.38 6.22
CA HIS A 802 -24.26 28.63 5.57
C HIS A 802 -25.49 29.49 5.24
N ARG A 803 -26.70 28.95 5.37
CA ARG A 803 -27.97 29.61 5.01
C ARG A 803 -28.62 30.25 6.23
N ILE A 804 -28.90 31.54 6.15
CA ILE A 804 -29.52 32.26 7.25
C ILE A 804 -30.98 31.84 7.47
N THR A 805 -31.71 31.51 6.41
CA THR A 805 -33.09 30.99 6.52
C THR A 805 -33.18 29.70 7.34
N THR A 806 -32.09 28.93 7.44
CA THR A 806 -32.03 27.78 8.33
C THR A 806 -31.80 28.21 9.79
N LEU A 807 -30.87 29.13 10.01
CA LEU A 807 -30.42 29.51 11.36
C LEU A 807 -31.29 30.56 12.05
N MET A 808 -32.07 31.34 11.32
CA MET A 808 -32.89 32.45 11.86
C MET A 808 -33.94 32.00 12.89
N HIS A 809 -34.26 30.71 12.92
CA HIS A 809 -35.20 30.11 13.87
C HIS A 809 -34.53 29.47 15.09
N ALA A 810 -33.20 29.51 15.19
CA ALA A 810 -32.49 29.00 16.36
C ALA A 810 -32.71 29.92 17.57
N ASP A 811 -32.74 29.36 18.78
CA ASP A 811 -32.82 30.13 20.03
C ASP A 811 -31.61 31.06 20.19
N ARG A 812 -30.45 30.64 19.67
CA ARG A 812 -29.20 31.42 19.70
C ARG A 812 -28.34 31.07 18.49
N ILE A 813 -27.62 32.06 17.96
CA ILE A 813 -26.76 31.92 16.80
C ILE A 813 -25.33 32.35 17.18
N ILE A 814 -24.37 31.51 16.84
CA ILE A 814 -22.94 31.74 17.02
C ILE A 814 -22.33 32.00 15.64
N VAL A 815 -21.67 33.14 15.48
CA VAL A 815 -20.98 33.49 14.24
C VAL A 815 -19.48 33.23 14.40
N LEU A 816 -18.98 32.27 13.62
CA LEU A 816 -17.59 31.83 13.64
C LEU A 816 -16.81 32.41 12.44
N SER A 817 -15.71 33.09 12.72
CA SER A 817 -14.82 33.66 11.71
C SER A 817 -13.36 33.44 12.07
N HIS A 818 -12.59 32.88 11.13
CA HIS A 818 -11.15 32.61 11.29
C HIS A 818 -10.78 31.86 12.59
N GLY A 819 -11.65 30.94 13.02
CA GLY A 819 -11.46 30.14 14.24
C GLY A 819 -11.88 30.81 15.53
N LYS A 820 -12.54 31.98 15.49
CA LYS A 820 -13.01 32.73 16.65
C LYS A 820 -14.51 32.96 16.59
N VAL A 821 -15.14 32.98 17.75
CA VAL A 821 -16.51 33.51 17.89
C VAL A 821 -16.42 35.03 17.78
N VAL A 822 -17.09 35.61 16.79
CA VAL A 822 -17.08 37.06 16.54
C VAL A 822 -18.36 37.74 16.98
N GLU A 823 -19.49 37.04 16.93
CA GLU A 823 -20.80 37.53 17.35
C GLU A 823 -21.60 36.35 17.91
N GLU A 824 -22.49 36.64 18.85
CA GLU A 824 -23.38 35.66 19.46
C GLU A 824 -24.66 36.36 19.93
N GLY A 825 -25.82 35.80 19.61
CA GLY A 825 -27.11 36.36 20.01
C GLY A 825 -28.29 35.70 19.30
N THR A 826 -29.48 36.23 19.50
CA THR A 826 -30.68 35.88 18.73
C THR A 826 -30.63 36.49 17.32
N HIS A 827 -31.49 36.02 16.42
CA HIS A 827 -31.61 36.59 15.07
C HIS A 827 -31.81 38.11 15.07
N ASP A 828 -32.74 38.60 15.90
CA ASP A 828 -33.11 40.02 15.96
C ASP A 828 -31.98 40.87 16.54
N GLU A 829 -31.27 40.38 17.57
CA GLU A 829 -30.10 41.05 18.15
C GLU A 829 -28.97 41.18 17.12
N LEU A 830 -28.64 40.09 16.41
CA LEU A 830 -27.58 40.07 15.42
C LEU A 830 -27.90 40.88 14.14
N LEU A 831 -29.18 41.09 13.82
CA LEU A 831 -29.61 41.98 12.74
C LEU A 831 -29.55 43.46 13.12
N ALA A 832 -29.82 43.77 14.39
CA ALA A 832 -29.72 45.13 14.91
C ALA A 832 -28.25 45.61 14.91
N GLU A 833 -27.31 44.69 15.12
CA GLU A 833 -25.88 44.97 15.04
C GLU A 833 -25.36 45.07 13.59
N ASN A 834 -24.42 45.99 13.33
CA ASN A 834 -23.75 46.14 12.02
C ASN A 834 -22.56 45.18 11.86
N GLY A 835 -22.71 43.92 12.25
CA GLY A 835 -21.64 42.93 12.22
C GLY A 835 -21.66 41.98 11.03
N LEU A 836 -21.00 40.82 11.15
CA LEU A 836 -20.83 39.86 10.06
C LEU A 836 -22.13 39.13 9.73
N TYR A 837 -22.95 38.83 10.74
CA TYR A 837 -24.27 38.21 10.53
C TYR A 837 -25.14 39.02 9.57
N ARG A 838 -25.35 40.30 9.86
CA ARG A 838 -26.15 41.22 9.04
C ARG A 838 -25.63 41.33 7.61
N ARG A 839 -24.31 41.41 7.42
CA ARG A 839 -23.73 41.45 6.06
C ARG A 839 -24.07 40.18 5.25
N ILE A 840 -24.01 39.01 5.88
CA ILE A 840 -24.38 37.75 5.21
C ILE A 840 -25.89 37.73 4.94
N TYR A 841 -26.70 38.28 5.86
CA TYR A 841 -28.16 38.40 5.70
C TYR A 841 -28.51 39.23 4.46
N ASP A 842 -27.96 40.43 4.35
CA ASP A 842 -28.23 41.33 3.23
C ASP A 842 -27.83 40.68 1.89
N ILE A 843 -26.69 39.98 1.84
CA ILE A 843 -26.25 39.26 0.63
C ILE A 843 -27.22 38.13 0.24
N GLN A 844 -27.67 37.31 1.21
CA GLN A 844 -28.49 36.14 0.91
C GLN A 844 -29.97 36.47 0.68
N ILE A 845 -30.49 37.47 1.38
CA ILE A 845 -31.93 37.78 1.39
C ILE A 845 -32.26 39.02 0.56
N GLN A 846 -31.46 40.09 0.60
CA GLN A 846 -31.71 41.28 -0.23
C GLN A 846 -31.14 41.14 -1.65
N GLY A 847 -29.98 40.50 -1.82
CA GLY A 847 -29.35 40.27 -3.14
C GLY A 847 -30.13 39.35 -4.09
N GLY A 848 -31.16 38.64 -3.60
CA GLY A 848 -32.08 37.85 -4.43
C GLY A 848 -33.28 38.64 -5.00
N GLY A 849 -33.48 39.90 -4.57
CA GLY A 849 -34.61 40.73 -4.98
C GLY A 849 -34.33 41.73 -6.11
N GLU A 850 -33.06 42.05 -6.39
CA GLU A 850 -32.67 43.00 -7.44
C GLU A 850 -31.92 42.28 -8.56
N GLY A 851 -32.66 41.56 -9.41
CA GLY A 851 -32.06 40.86 -10.54
C GLY A 851 -33.03 40.02 -11.34
N ILE A 852 -34.17 40.58 -11.74
CA ILE A 852 -34.91 40.38 -13.01
C ILE A 852 -36.03 41.43 -12.98
N ALA A 853 -35.77 42.59 -13.58
CA ALA A 853 -36.78 43.52 -14.09
C ALA A 853 -36.27 44.01 -15.45
#